data_AF-A0AAD5Q1V6-F1
#
_entry.id   AF-A0AAD5Q1V6-F1
#
_cell.length_a   1.000
_cell.length_b   1.000
_cell.length_c   1.000
_cell.angle_alpha   90.00
_cell.angle_beta   90.00
_cell.angle_gamma   90.00
#
_symmetry.space_group_name_H-M   'P 1'
#
loop_
_entity.id
_entity.type
_entity.pdbx_description
1 polymer ?
#
loop_
_entity_poly.entity_id
_entity_poly.type
_entity_poly.pdbx_seq_one_letter_code
_entity_poly.pdbx_strand_id
1 'polypeptide(L)'
;MLSINPVNVDGIQFNRNDFLGSGGFGSVYRGKYKGQSIAVKRIEKRVDSKQLVDKELNILKQLDHPNTVKLLHSGSNDDFVYFALELCDASLDQVFLNQDDPRKYKGPTLPNNFEVFSQLASGLKYIHSRNLIHRDIKPENILISVKPTDQGNDITMKWADFGLSREVSERGTFTMSGIKGTRLWFSPEVLALINGKNLIIEQTKGSIKSDIYAEGLVFGYILLKGSHIYGENDLEIVNNIRKNESVNMNQIHESHWARNLIEKMLSNTPDTRITSEEVDIKLQSIKKQLIKGEQNLHWLCIGPTSDFRKKIDTLIQLGIDLNAKNNDGWNALHFLCRYNSTPQLIDAIKILNELGIDLNAKNNDGWNALHLLCCNNSTPQLIDAIKVLIELGIDKNAKTNGGRNALPILCHLNSSPQLNEAITVLIELGIDLNAKNNDGWNALHFLCRYNSTPQLIDAIKVLNELGIDKNAKTNNGSSALHLLCCNNTSPKLIDAIKVLNELNIEKNAKDKYGWNALHLLCCNISSPQLIDAIKVLNELGIDLNAKFNNGENAFHLLCRYNSSSQLIDAIKVLIELGIDLNAKNNDGWNALHYLCRYNSTPQLIDAIKVLIELGIDLNAKNNDGWNALHYLGRYNSTPQLIDAIKVLIELGINLNAKNNDGWNALHLLCCNNSTPQLLDAIKVLIELGIDKSAKTNAIKVLIELGIDLNAKNNDGWNALHFLCRYNSTPQLIDSIKVLNELGIDKYVKTNNGWNALHLLCGYNSSPQLTDAIDFLIKLGIDKDAKTSFFLGWSAYDLSRSNKNITNHSKLNEIFKIL
;
A
#
# COMPACT_ATOMS: atom_id res chain seq x y z
N MET A 1 -34.87 -18.21 47.48
CA MET A 1 -34.31 -18.80 46.25
C MET A 1 -33.11 -19.64 46.65
N LEU A 2 -33.20 -20.96 46.55
CA LEU A 2 -32.09 -21.87 46.85
C LEU A 2 -30.93 -21.57 45.88
N SER A 3 -29.76 -21.20 46.40
CA SER A 3 -28.53 -21.09 45.61
C SER A 3 -28.14 -22.49 45.15
N ILE A 4 -28.43 -22.82 43.88
CA ILE A 4 -28.03 -24.09 43.29
C ILE A 4 -26.53 -23.99 42.99
N ASN A 5 -25.72 -24.69 43.78
CA ASN A 5 -24.28 -24.77 43.54
C ASN A 5 -24.01 -25.42 42.17
N PRO A 6 -23.06 -24.87 41.38
CA PRO A 6 -22.63 -25.50 40.14
C PRO A 6 -22.09 -26.92 40.43
N VAL A 7 -22.49 -27.89 39.60
CA VAL A 7 -22.01 -29.27 39.70
C VAL A 7 -20.56 -29.28 39.24
N ASN A 8 -19.66 -29.87 40.03
CA ASN A 8 -18.24 -30.06 39.68
C ASN A 8 -17.87 -31.54 39.80
N VAL A 9 -17.49 -32.17 38.69
CA VAL A 9 -17.04 -33.57 38.63
C VAL A 9 -15.79 -33.64 37.78
N ASP A 10 -14.67 -34.08 38.36
CA ASP A 10 -13.36 -34.16 37.68
C ASP A 10 -12.94 -32.85 36.97
N GLY A 11 -13.28 -31.70 37.58
CA GLY A 11 -12.99 -30.37 37.02
C GLY A 11 -13.98 -29.89 35.94
N ILE A 12 -14.99 -30.70 35.59
CA ILE A 12 -16.11 -30.32 34.72
C ILE A 12 -17.15 -29.58 35.55
N GLN A 13 -17.32 -28.29 35.30
CA GLN A 13 -18.25 -27.41 36.02
C GLN A 13 -19.45 -27.03 35.16
N PHE A 14 -20.68 -27.20 35.62
CA PHE A 14 -21.86 -26.75 34.87
C PHE A 14 -23.07 -26.42 35.77
N ASN A 15 -24.01 -25.65 35.21
CA ASN A 15 -25.29 -25.34 35.85
C ASN A 15 -26.42 -26.15 35.18
N ARG A 16 -27.26 -26.80 35.99
CA ARG A 16 -28.41 -27.58 35.51
C ARG A 16 -29.49 -26.73 34.82
N ASN A 17 -29.50 -25.42 35.05
CA ASN A 17 -30.42 -24.49 34.40
C ASN A 17 -29.92 -24.00 33.03
N ASP A 18 -28.63 -24.19 32.73
CA ASP A 18 -28.03 -23.80 31.46
C ASP A 18 -28.10 -24.97 30.46
N PHE A 19 -29.33 -25.37 30.16
CA PHE A 19 -29.66 -26.52 29.32
C PHE A 19 -29.50 -26.18 27.84
N LEU A 20 -28.75 -26.99 27.11
CA LEU A 20 -28.52 -26.84 25.68
C LEU A 20 -29.37 -27.79 24.83
N GLY A 21 -29.76 -28.94 25.39
CA GLY A 21 -30.56 -29.93 24.68
C GLY A 21 -30.56 -31.29 25.38
N SER A 22 -31.36 -32.22 24.88
CA SER A 22 -31.42 -33.61 25.37
C SER A 22 -31.41 -34.57 24.19
N GLY A 23 -30.60 -35.62 24.27
CA GLY A 23 -30.55 -36.71 23.30
C GLY A 23 -31.09 -38.03 23.86
N GLY A 24 -31.01 -39.10 23.08
CA GLY A 24 -31.56 -40.41 23.43
C GLY A 24 -30.96 -41.08 24.68
N PHE A 25 -29.81 -40.59 25.17
CA PHE A 25 -29.07 -41.18 26.29
C PHE A 25 -28.73 -40.18 27.41
N GLY A 26 -29.11 -38.89 27.32
CA GLY A 26 -28.73 -37.92 28.34
C GLY A 26 -29.08 -36.46 28.03
N SER A 27 -28.75 -35.59 28.98
CA SER A 27 -28.98 -34.13 28.90
C SER A 27 -27.66 -33.40 28.69
N VAL A 28 -27.68 -32.36 27.86
CA VAL A 28 -26.52 -31.53 27.53
C VAL A 28 -26.69 -30.14 28.16
N TYR A 29 -25.65 -29.69 28.85
CA TYR A 29 -25.63 -28.40 29.54
C TYR A 29 -24.41 -27.59 29.11
N ARG A 30 -24.47 -26.26 29.23
CA ARG A 30 -23.29 -25.42 29.10
C ARG A 30 -22.46 -25.51 30.37
N GLY A 31 -21.14 -25.61 30.21
CA GLY A 31 -20.22 -25.71 31.33
C GLY A 31 -18.86 -25.11 31.06
N LYS A 32 -17.92 -25.37 31.98
CA LYS A 32 -16.51 -24.99 31.90
C LYS A 32 -15.62 -26.16 32.30
N TYR A 33 -14.49 -26.32 31.62
CA TYR A 33 -13.43 -27.25 31.99
C TYR A 33 -12.08 -26.57 31.73
N LYS A 34 -11.20 -26.54 32.74
CA LYS A 34 -9.91 -25.81 32.70
C LYS A 34 -10.02 -24.36 32.18
N GLY A 35 -11.12 -23.68 32.54
CA GLY A 35 -11.40 -22.29 32.13
C GLY A 35 -12.02 -22.15 30.73
N GLN A 36 -12.04 -23.20 29.89
CA GLN A 36 -12.67 -23.19 28.58
C GLN A 36 -14.18 -23.48 28.69
N SER A 37 -15.01 -22.76 27.94
CA SER A 37 -16.44 -23.06 27.81
C SER A 37 -16.66 -24.34 27.00
N ILE A 38 -17.53 -25.21 27.49
CA ILE A 38 -17.75 -26.57 26.95
C ILE A 38 -19.24 -26.93 26.93
N ALA A 39 -19.59 -27.95 26.15
CA ALA A 39 -20.86 -28.66 26.28
C ALA A 39 -20.66 -29.90 27.16
N VAL A 40 -21.46 -30.03 28.23
CA VAL A 40 -21.41 -31.13 29.18
C VAL A 40 -22.57 -32.08 28.90
N LYS A 41 -22.30 -33.22 28.25
CA LYS A 41 -23.27 -34.30 28.08
C LYS A 41 -23.26 -35.17 29.32
N ARG A 42 -24.37 -35.16 30.07
CA ARG A 42 -24.59 -35.96 31.28
C ARG A 42 -25.46 -37.16 30.96
N ILE A 43 -24.96 -38.36 31.27
CA ILE A 43 -25.58 -39.65 30.97
C ILE A 43 -25.76 -40.44 32.27
N GLU A 44 -26.92 -41.07 32.46
CA GLU A 44 -27.23 -41.86 33.67
C GLU A 44 -26.58 -43.25 33.62
N LYS A 45 -25.97 -43.67 34.73
CA LYS A 45 -25.36 -45.00 34.91
C LYS A 45 -26.44 -46.03 35.21
N ARG A 46 -27.07 -46.59 34.18
CA ARG A 46 -27.93 -47.77 34.31
C ARG A 46 -27.10 -49.03 34.03
N VAL A 47 -27.41 -50.13 34.72
CA VAL A 47 -26.69 -51.42 34.58
C VAL A 47 -26.63 -51.87 33.11
N ASP A 48 -27.71 -51.64 32.36
CA ASP A 48 -27.83 -52.03 30.95
C ASP A 48 -27.21 -51.01 29.97
N SER A 49 -26.93 -49.77 30.40
CA SER A 49 -26.39 -48.71 29.53
C SER A 49 -24.87 -48.55 29.60
N LYS A 50 -24.21 -49.13 30.61
CA LYS A 50 -22.76 -48.96 30.83
C LYS A 50 -21.91 -49.30 29.60
N GLN A 51 -22.17 -50.44 28.95
CA GLN A 51 -21.44 -50.82 27.73
C GLN A 51 -21.65 -49.86 26.55
N LEU A 52 -22.80 -49.20 26.47
CA LEU A 52 -23.09 -48.23 25.41
C LEU A 52 -22.34 -46.92 25.65
N VAL A 53 -22.30 -46.46 26.91
CA VAL A 53 -21.57 -45.26 27.32
C VAL A 53 -20.07 -45.42 27.14
N ASP A 54 -19.51 -46.57 27.54
CA ASP A 54 -18.09 -46.88 27.37
C ASP A 54 -17.70 -46.96 25.87
N LYS A 55 -18.60 -47.49 25.03
CA LYS A 55 -18.41 -47.51 23.56
C LYS A 55 -18.40 -46.10 22.97
N GLU A 56 -19.39 -45.27 23.30
CA GLU A 56 -19.43 -43.88 22.83
C GLU A 56 -18.17 -43.11 23.25
N LEU A 57 -17.73 -43.26 24.51
CA LEU A 57 -16.51 -42.64 25.02
C LEU A 57 -15.27 -43.10 24.26
N ASN A 58 -15.13 -44.41 23.99
CA ASN A 58 -13.99 -44.95 23.26
C ASN A 58 -13.97 -44.52 21.79
N ILE A 59 -15.13 -44.37 21.15
CA ILE A 59 -15.24 -43.81 19.79
C ILE A 59 -14.81 -42.34 19.80
N LEU A 60 -15.37 -41.53 20.69
CA LEU A 60 -15.04 -40.11 20.81
C LEU A 60 -13.55 -39.86 21.08
N LYS A 61 -12.88 -40.72 21.85
CA LYS A 61 -11.42 -40.64 22.09
C LYS A 61 -10.58 -40.90 20.83
N GLN A 62 -11.12 -41.61 19.83
CA GLN A 62 -10.42 -41.94 18.60
C GLN A 62 -10.60 -40.89 17.48
N LEU A 63 -11.50 -39.92 17.68
CA LEU A 63 -11.84 -38.90 16.71
C LEU A 63 -11.08 -37.61 16.99
N ASP A 64 -10.27 -37.19 16.03
CA ASP A 64 -9.62 -35.87 16.01
C ASP A 64 -9.62 -35.33 14.59
N HIS A 65 -10.68 -34.60 14.25
CA HIS A 65 -10.89 -34.00 12.93
C HIS A 65 -11.65 -32.68 13.07
N PRO A 66 -11.36 -31.64 12.25
CA PRO A 66 -12.06 -30.36 12.33
C PRO A 66 -13.58 -30.48 12.20
N ASN A 67 -14.06 -31.45 11.41
CA ASN A 67 -15.49 -31.68 11.14
C ASN A 67 -16.14 -32.79 12.00
N THR A 68 -15.56 -33.13 13.15
CA THR A 68 -16.23 -33.95 14.18
C THR A 68 -16.17 -33.23 15.53
N VAL A 69 -17.17 -33.42 16.39
CA VAL A 69 -17.16 -32.83 17.72
C VAL A 69 -16.04 -33.43 18.58
N LYS A 70 -15.22 -32.57 19.20
CA LYS A 70 -14.07 -32.99 20.00
C LYS A 70 -14.46 -33.29 21.44
N LEU A 71 -14.02 -34.44 21.95
CA LEU A 71 -14.03 -34.75 23.37
C LEU A 71 -12.80 -34.15 24.06
N LEU A 72 -13.03 -33.26 25.02
CA LEU A 72 -11.98 -32.58 25.79
C LEU A 72 -11.65 -33.31 27.09
N HIS A 73 -12.67 -33.86 27.75
CA HIS A 73 -12.52 -34.63 28.97
C HIS A 73 -13.72 -35.53 29.24
N SER A 74 -13.57 -36.49 30.14
CA SER A 74 -14.66 -37.31 30.65
C SER A 74 -14.49 -37.51 32.15
N GLY A 75 -15.58 -37.39 32.90
CA GLY A 75 -15.61 -37.64 34.34
C GLY A 75 -16.80 -38.52 34.73
N SER A 76 -16.83 -39.00 35.97
CA SER A 76 -17.99 -39.77 36.45
C SER A 76 -18.17 -39.70 37.97
N ASN A 77 -19.41 -39.83 38.44
CA ASN A 77 -19.76 -40.04 39.86
C ASN A 77 -20.66 -41.28 40.01
N ASP A 78 -21.21 -41.54 41.19
CA ASP A 78 -21.97 -42.77 41.44
C ASP A 78 -23.16 -42.97 40.48
N ASP A 79 -23.82 -41.87 40.09
CA ASP A 79 -25.06 -41.91 39.30
C ASP A 79 -24.88 -41.58 37.81
N PHE A 80 -23.82 -40.84 37.43
CA PHE A 80 -23.69 -40.25 36.11
C PHE A 80 -22.28 -40.34 35.51
N VAL A 81 -22.23 -40.39 34.18
CA VAL A 81 -21.04 -40.14 33.35
C VAL A 81 -21.19 -38.79 32.66
N TYR A 82 -20.08 -38.04 32.59
CA TYR A 82 -20.03 -36.69 32.03
C TYR A 82 -19.01 -36.65 30.90
N PHE A 83 -19.43 -36.22 29.71
CA PHE A 83 -18.52 -35.88 28.61
C PHE A 83 -18.42 -34.38 28.49
N ALA A 84 -17.20 -33.85 28.58
CA ALA A 84 -16.87 -32.48 28.25
C ALA A 84 -16.51 -32.41 26.76
N LEU A 85 -17.45 -31.94 25.96
CA LEU A 85 -17.30 -31.75 24.51
C LEU A 85 -16.98 -30.29 24.20
N GLU A 86 -16.33 -30.04 23.07
CA GLU A 86 -16.24 -28.66 22.57
C GLU A 86 -17.64 -28.05 22.39
N LEU A 87 -17.77 -26.77 22.71
CA LEU A 87 -19.04 -26.06 22.61
C LEU A 87 -19.21 -25.53 21.19
N CYS A 88 -20.39 -25.78 20.60
CA CYS A 88 -20.80 -25.23 19.30
C CYS A 88 -21.99 -24.26 19.50
N ASP A 89 -22.24 -23.44 18.48
CA ASP A 89 -23.18 -22.31 18.55
C ASP A 89 -24.62 -22.71 18.24
N ALA A 90 -24.82 -23.66 17.32
CA ALA A 90 -26.13 -24.13 16.89
C ALA A 90 -26.05 -25.52 16.22
N SER A 91 -27.20 -26.10 15.91
CA SER A 91 -27.34 -27.26 15.02
C SER A 91 -27.93 -26.85 13.67
N LEU A 92 -27.73 -27.63 12.61
CA LEU A 92 -28.13 -27.27 11.25
C LEU A 92 -29.65 -27.14 11.08
N ASP A 93 -30.45 -27.93 11.80
CA ASP A 93 -31.92 -27.81 11.78
C ASP A 93 -32.40 -26.41 12.21
N GLN A 94 -31.66 -25.76 13.12
CA GLN A 94 -31.97 -24.42 13.61
C GLN A 94 -31.80 -23.35 12.53
N VAL A 95 -31.05 -23.62 11.47
CA VAL A 95 -30.80 -22.68 10.37
C VAL A 95 -32.04 -22.47 9.51
N PHE A 96 -32.92 -23.46 9.40
CA PHE A 96 -34.09 -23.40 8.53
C PHE A 96 -35.42 -23.18 9.28
N LEU A 97 -35.38 -22.98 10.59
CA LEU A 97 -36.56 -22.61 11.38
C LEU A 97 -37.15 -21.25 10.97
N ASN A 98 -38.41 -21.00 11.35
CA ASN A 98 -39.04 -19.69 11.13
C ASN A 98 -38.32 -18.58 11.91
N GLN A 99 -38.41 -17.35 11.42
CA GLN A 99 -37.70 -16.20 12.00
C GLN A 99 -38.10 -15.91 13.46
N ASP A 100 -39.35 -16.24 13.82
CA ASP A 100 -39.90 -16.06 15.17
C ASP A 100 -39.58 -17.22 16.12
N ASP A 101 -39.02 -18.34 15.63
CA ASP A 101 -38.64 -19.46 16.50
C ASP A 101 -37.45 -19.05 17.38
N PRO A 102 -37.54 -19.15 18.72
CA PRO A 102 -36.46 -18.74 19.60
C PRO A 102 -35.16 -19.53 19.40
N ARG A 103 -35.23 -20.73 18.81
CA ARG A 103 -34.09 -21.60 18.49
C ARG A 103 -33.44 -21.28 17.15
N LYS A 104 -34.05 -20.43 16.31
CA LYS A 104 -33.52 -20.04 15.01
C LYS A 104 -32.07 -19.58 15.16
N TYR A 105 -31.19 -20.09 14.30
CA TYR A 105 -29.80 -19.67 14.27
C TYR A 105 -29.68 -18.16 13.98
N LYS A 106 -29.04 -17.43 14.89
CA LYS A 106 -28.82 -15.97 14.83
C LYS A 106 -27.36 -15.59 14.57
N GLY A 107 -26.52 -16.57 14.23
CA GLY A 107 -25.11 -16.34 13.94
C GLY A 107 -24.87 -15.79 12.52
N PRO A 108 -23.60 -15.64 12.12
CA PRO A 108 -23.23 -15.18 10.78
C PRO A 108 -23.75 -16.12 9.68
N THR A 109 -23.97 -15.56 8.49
CA THR A 109 -24.35 -16.32 7.28
C THR A 109 -23.42 -17.50 7.06
N LEU A 110 -23.98 -18.67 6.75
CA LEU A 110 -23.19 -19.88 6.50
C LEU A 110 -22.32 -19.74 5.24
N PRO A 111 -21.23 -20.54 5.15
CA PRO A 111 -20.49 -20.70 3.91
C PRO A 111 -21.39 -21.13 2.75
N ASN A 112 -20.93 -20.96 1.52
CA ASN A 112 -21.66 -21.45 0.35
C ASN A 112 -21.87 -22.98 0.43
N ASN A 113 -22.89 -23.47 -0.27
CA ASN A 113 -23.31 -24.88 -0.20
C ASN A 113 -22.17 -25.86 -0.54
N PHE A 114 -21.27 -25.49 -1.46
CA PHE A 114 -20.12 -26.33 -1.81
C PHE A 114 -19.18 -26.52 -0.62
N GLU A 115 -18.87 -25.44 0.11
CA GLU A 115 -18.00 -25.50 1.28
C GLU A 115 -18.64 -26.30 2.42
N VAL A 116 -19.93 -26.09 2.68
CA VAL A 116 -20.70 -26.89 3.66
C VAL A 116 -20.65 -28.38 3.31
N PHE A 117 -20.90 -28.74 2.05
CA PHE A 117 -20.86 -30.14 1.59
C PHE A 117 -19.45 -30.72 1.72
N SER A 118 -18.43 -29.95 1.35
CA SER A 118 -17.02 -30.38 1.45
C SER A 118 -16.62 -30.67 2.90
N GLN A 119 -17.04 -29.82 3.84
CA GLN A 119 -16.77 -30.01 5.27
C GLN A 119 -17.46 -31.26 5.82
N LEU A 120 -18.74 -31.46 5.51
CA LEU A 120 -19.50 -32.63 5.95
C LEU A 120 -18.93 -33.93 5.36
N ALA A 121 -18.67 -33.95 4.05
CA ALA A 121 -18.06 -35.09 3.36
C ALA A 121 -16.68 -35.43 3.91
N SER A 122 -15.86 -34.41 4.21
CA SER A 122 -14.54 -34.60 4.84
C SER A 122 -14.67 -35.25 6.21
N GLY A 123 -15.58 -34.77 7.04
CA GLY A 123 -15.86 -35.37 8.36
C GLY A 123 -16.34 -36.82 8.28
N LEU A 124 -17.26 -37.13 7.36
CA LEU A 124 -17.79 -38.49 7.23
C LEU A 124 -16.76 -39.45 6.62
N LYS A 125 -15.99 -38.98 5.65
CA LYS A 125 -14.82 -39.69 5.10
C LYS A 125 -13.83 -40.06 6.20
N TYR A 126 -13.54 -39.13 7.11
CA TYR A 126 -12.68 -39.38 8.26
C TYR A 126 -13.28 -40.45 9.20
N ILE A 127 -14.57 -40.36 9.55
CA ILE A 127 -15.24 -41.37 10.39
C ILE A 127 -15.11 -42.77 9.75
N HIS A 128 -15.40 -42.89 8.45
CA HIS A 128 -15.28 -44.17 7.74
C HIS A 128 -13.84 -44.68 7.64
N SER A 129 -12.84 -43.80 7.48
CA SER A 129 -11.42 -44.20 7.41
C SER A 129 -10.87 -44.71 8.75
N ARG A 130 -11.54 -44.37 9.86
CA ARG A 130 -11.29 -44.95 11.19
C ARG A 130 -12.02 -46.27 11.43
N ASN A 131 -12.59 -46.87 10.37
CA ASN A 131 -13.42 -48.08 10.45
C ASN A 131 -14.62 -47.91 11.42
N LEU A 132 -15.28 -46.75 11.36
CA LEU A 132 -16.47 -46.45 12.15
C LEU A 132 -17.67 -46.17 11.24
N ILE A 133 -18.88 -46.40 11.75
CA ILE A 133 -20.15 -45.95 11.18
C ILE A 133 -20.87 -45.07 12.20
N HIS A 134 -21.46 -43.95 11.75
CA HIS A 134 -22.18 -42.99 12.58
C HIS A 134 -23.60 -43.46 12.96
N ARG A 135 -24.43 -43.85 11.98
CA ARG A 135 -25.80 -44.38 12.12
C ARG A 135 -26.91 -43.43 12.59
N ASP A 136 -26.65 -42.15 12.73
CA ASP A 136 -27.69 -41.14 13.05
C ASP A 136 -27.37 -39.80 12.40
N ILE A 137 -27.03 -39.84 11.11
CA ILE A 137 -26.81 -38.63 10.32
C ILE A 137 -28.15 -37.94 10.06
N LYS A 138 -28.24 -36.69 10.49
CA LYS A 138 -29.40 -35.79 10.35
C LYS A 138 -29.00 -34.35 10.70
N PRO A 139 -29.78 -33.33 10.32
CA PRO A 139 -29.50 -31.92 10.60
C PRO A 139 -29.27 -31.60 12.08
N GLU A 140 -29.98 -32.23 13.00
CA GLU A 140 -29.84 -32.01 14.45
C GLU A 140 -28.48 -32.44 15.01
N ASN A 141 -27.82 -33.37 14.31
CA ASN A 141 -26.51 -33.92 14.67
C ASN A 141 -25.37 -33.28 13.87
N ILE A 142 -25.64 -32.17 13.17
CA ILE A 142 -24.64 -31.32 12.53
C ILE A 142 -24.53 -30.04 13.33
N LEU A 143 -23.43 -29.87 14.05
CA LEU A 143 -23.17 -28.69 14.84
C LEU A 143 -22.42 -27.63 14.03
N ILE A 144 -22.76 -26.37 14.28
CA ILE A 144 -22.17 -25.18 13.68
C ILE A 144 -21.27 -24.56 14.74
N SER A 145 -19.97 -24.49 14.47
CA SER A 145 -19.00 -23.82 15.32
C SER A 145 -18.52 -22.55 14.63
N VAL A 146 -18.72 -21.41 15.27
CA VAL A 146 -18.35 -20.08 14.81
C VAL A 146 -17.17 -19.57 15.63
N LYS A 147 -16.05 -19.29 14.97
CA LYS A 147 -14.85 -18.74 15.60
C LYS A 147 -14.53 -17.37 15.00
N PRO A 148 -14.52 -16.29 15.79
CA PRO A 148 -14.05 -15.00 15.33
C PRO A 148 -12.59 -15.05 14.89
N THR A 149 -12.26 -14.43 13.77
CA THR A 149 -10.91 -14.27 13.22
C THR A 149 -10.68 -12.82 12.80
N ASP A 150 -9.43 -12.44 12.54
CA ASP A 150 -9.09 -11.10 12.02
C ASP A 150 -9.75 -10.82 10.65
N GLN A 151 -10.17 -11.87 9.94
CA GLN A 151 -10.81 -11.81 8.62
C GLN A 151 -12.34 -12.00 8.65
N GLY A 152 -12.95 -12.10 9.84
CA GLY A 152 -14.40 -12.30 10.00
C GLY A 152 -14.72 -13.47 10.93
N ASN A 153 -15.52 -14.42 10.46
CA ASN A 153 -15.87 -15.62 11.22
C ASN A 153 -15.46 -16.87 10.43
N ASP A 154 -14.71 -17.75 11.08
CA ASP A 154 -14.47 -19.12 10.60
C ASP A 154 -15.63 -20.01 11.06
N ILE A 155 -16.39 -20.55 10.11
CA ILE A 155 -17.58 -21.36 10.36
C ILE A 155 -17.28 -22.79 9.96
N THR A 156 -17.37 -23.70 10.93
CA THR A 156 -17.08 -25.12 10.76
C THR A 156 -18.29 -25.98 11.07
N MET A 157 -18.59 -26.92 10.16
CA MET A 157 -19.65 -27.93 10.29
C MET A 157 -19.07 -29.19 10.92
N LYS A 158 -19.71 -29.70 11.96
CA LYS A 158 -19.21 -30.82 12.78
C LYS A 158 -20.24 -31.90 12.96
N TRP A 159 -19.89 -33.14 12.63
CA TRP A 159 -20.68 -34.31 13.02
C TRP A 159 -20.64 -34.51 14.54
N ALA A 160 -21.81 -34.75 15.12
CA ALA A 160 -22.01 -34.92 16.55
C ALA A 160 -22.96 -36.08 16.87
N ASP A 161 -23.05 -36.41 18.16
CA ASP A 161 -23.84 -37.51 18.71
C ASP A 161 -23.45 -38.91 18.20
N PHE A 162 -22.32 -39.40 18.71
CA PHE A 162 -21.76 -40.72 18.39
C PHE A 162 -22.37 -41.86 19.24
N GLY A 163 -23.48 -41.62 19.95
CA GLY A 163 -24.09 -42.61 20.86
C GLY A 163 -24.62 -43.87 20.16
N LEU A 164 -24.87 -43.81 18.85
CA LEU A 164 -25.28 -44.95 18.03
C LEU A 164 -24.16 -45.54 17.17
N SER A 165 -22.98 -44.91 17.19
CA SER A 165 -21.85 -45.28 16.35
C SER A 165 -21.23 -46.61 16.76
N ARG A 166 -20.54 -47.25 15.81
CA ARG A 166 -19.91 -48.56 16.03
C ARG A 166 -18.73 -48.77 15.10
N GLU A 167 -17.82 -49.63 15.52
CA GLU A 167 -16.77 -50.21 14.68
C GLU A 167 -17.33 -51.10 13.57
N VAL A 168 -16.73 -51.02 12.40
CA VAL A 168 -17.02 -51.83 11.21
C VAL A 168 -15.77 -52.56 10.76
N SER A 169 -15.94 -53.59 9.92
CA SER A 169 -14.81 -54.25 9.26
C SER A 169 -14.08 -53.30 8.29
N GLU A 170 -12.88 -53.67 7.83
CA GLU A 170 -12.14 -52.94 6.79
C GLU A 170 -12.93 -52.76 5.48
N ARG A 171 -13.92 -53.62 5.23
CA ARG A 171 -14.84 -53.51 4.09
C ARG A 171 -16.04 -52.59 4.36
N GLY A 172 -16.09 -51.95 5.53
CA GLY A 172 -17.18 -51.06 5.95
C GLY A 172 -18.47 -51.79 6.34
N THR A 173 -18.42 -53.08 6.68
CA THR A 173 -19.62 -53.88 7.04
C THR A 173 -19.63 -54.30 8.51
N PHE A 174 -20.82 -54.50 9.07
CA PHE A 174 -21.02 -54.94 10.47
C PHE A 174 -22.27 -55.80 10.64
N THR A 175 -22.33 -56.58 11.72
CA THR A 175 -23.53 -57.36 12.07
C THR A 175 -24.56 -56.48 12.77
N MET A 176 -25.80 -56.51 12.27
CA MET A 176 -26.90 -55.75 12.86
C MET A 176 -27.34 -56.35 14.19
N SER A 177 -27.40 -55.51 15.23
CA SER A 177 -27.93 -55.87 16.56
C SER A 177 -29.26 -55.18 16.87
N GLY A 178 -29.99 -54.80 15.81
CA GLY A 178 -31.21 -53.99 15.87
C GLY A 178 -31.14 -52.70 15.06
N ILE A 179 -32.30 -52.15 14.75
CA ILE A 179 -32.46 -50.91 13.99
C ILE A 179 -32.25 -49.73 14.94
N LYS A 180 -31.38 -48.78 14.56
CA LYS A 180 -31.03 -47.59 15.34
C LYS A 180 -30.93 -46.39 14.41
N GLY A 181 -31.20 -45.21 14.97
CA GLY A 181 -31.17 -43.91 14.30
C GLY A 181 -32.57 -43.36 14.06
N THR A 182 -32.65 -42.29 13.29
CA THR A 182 -33.89 -41.53 13.07
C THR A 182 -34.59 -41.97 11.79
N ARG A 183 -35.85 -42.41 11.90
CA ARG A 183 -36.60 -43.11 10.84
C ARG A 183 -36.68 -42.38 9.50
N LEU A 184 -36.75 -41.04 9.52
CA LEU A 184 -36.87 -40.21 8.31
C LEU A 184 -35.58 -40.18 7.48
N TRP A 185 -34.45 -40.51 8.10
CA TRP A 185 -33.11 -40.44 7.51
C TRP A 185 -32.55 -41.83 7.18
N PHE A 186 -33.36 -42.88 7.29
CA PHE A 186 -32.94 -44.24 7.00
C PHE A 186 -32.82 -44.49 5.51
N SER A 187 -31.81 -45.28 5.14
CA SER A 187 -31.69 -45.83 3.79
C SER A 187 -32.75 -46.91 3.51
N PRO A 188 -33.07 -47.18 2.25
CA PRO A 188 -34.09 -48.16 1.87
C PRO A 188 -33.83 -49.55 2.45
N GLU A 189 -32.57 -49.99 2.46
CA GLU A 189 -32.18 -51.29 3.02
C GLU A 189 -32.38 -51.37 4.55
N VAL A 190 -32.24 -50.25 5.27
CA VAL A 190 -32.52 -50.20 6.71
C VAL A 190 -34.04 -50.20 6.97
N LEU A 191 -34.81 -49.46 6.17
CA LEU A 191 -36.27 -49.44 6.26
C LEU A 191 -36.93 -50.78 5.93
N ALA A 192 -36.33 -51.57 5.04
CA ALA A 192 -36.82 -52.90 4.69
C ALA A 192 -36.80 -53.86 5.90
N LEU A 193 -35.84 -53.69 6.81
CA LEU A 193 -35.71 -54.51 8.03
C LEU A 193 -36.83 -54.26 9.04
N ILE A 194 -37.51 -53.11 8.99
CA ILE A 194 -38.61 -52.77 9.91
C ILE A 194 -39.86 -53.63 9.67
N ASN A 195 -40.10 -54.07 8.42
CA ASN A 195 -41.32 -54.79 8.05
C ASN A 195 -41.15 -56.33 7.99
N GLY A 196 -39.92 -56.85 8.08
CA GLY A 196 -39.63 -58.27 7.98
C GLY A 196 -40.10 -59.05 9.20
N LYS A 197 -41.37 -59.49 9.23
CA LYS A 197 -41.78 -60.62 10.07
C LYS A 197 -40.92 -61.83 9.67
N ASN A 198 -40.00 -62.25 10.54
CA ASN A 198 -39.10 -63.41 10.42
C ASN A 198 -37.74 -63.23 9.70
N LEU A 199 -37.13 -62.04 9.69
CA LEU A 199 -35.69 -61.95 9.43
C LEU A 199 -34.93 -62.06 10.75
N ILE A 200 -34.05 -63.06 10.87
CA ILE A 200 -33.09 -63.14 11.97
C ILE A 200 -32.14 -61.95 11.81
N ILE A 201 -32.43 -60.84 12.52
CA ILE A 201 -31.69 -59.57 12.44
C ILE A 201 -30.18 -59.81 12.65
N GLU A 202 -29.81 -60.81 13.47
CA GLU A 202 -28.44 -61.20 13.78
C GLU A 202 -27.64 -61.76 12.59
N GLN A 203 -28.28 -62.13 11.48
CA GLN A 203 -27.60 -62.58 10.25
C GLN A 203 -27.52 -61.50 9.17
N THR A 204 -28.11 -60.32 9.39
CA THR A 204 -28.14 -59.25 8.39
C THR A 204 -26.91 -58.34 8.54
N LYS A 205 -26.17 -58.12 7.44
CA LYS A 205 -25.01 -57.23 7.41
C LYS A 205 -25.41 -55.80 7.06
N GLY A 206 -25.11 -54.86 7.94
CA GLY A 206 -25.18 -53.42 7.67
C GLY A 206 -23.89 -52.91 6.99
N SER A 207 -23.97 -51.72 6.40
CA SER A 207 -22.85 -51.08 5.68
C SER A 207 -22.78 -49.58 5.97
N ILE A 208 -21.56 -49.03 5.97
CA ILE A 208 -21.29 -47.57 6.02
C ILE A 208 -21.99 -46.80 4.89
N LYS A 209 -22.42 -47.49 3.83
CA LYS A 209 -23.22 -46.91 2.75
C LYS A 209 -24.56 -46.34 3.22
N SER A 210 -25.08 -46.81 4.36
CA SER A 210 -26.31 -46.23 4.95
C SER A 210 -26.09 -44.79 5.43
N ASP A 211 -24.90 -44.47 5.97
CA ASP A 211 -24.53 -43.09 6.33
C ASP A 211 -24.41 -42.20 5.09
N ILE A 212 -23.87 -42.72 3.98
CA ILE A 212 -23.79 -41.96 2.70
C ILE A 212 -25.19 -41.60 2.18
N TYR A 213 -26.16 -42.49 2.33
CA TYR A 213 -27.55 -42.20 1.95
C TYR A 213 -28.12 -41.06 2.80
N ALA A 214 -27.93 -41.13 4.12
CA ALA A 214 -28.38 -40.09 5.04
C ALA A 214 -27.68 -38.74 4.79
N GLU A 215 -26.38 -38.75 4.47
CA GLU A 215 -25.65 -37.54 4.07
C GLU A 215 -26.21 -36.94 2.76
N GLY A 216 -26.58 -37.79 1.79
CA GLY A 216 -27.26 -37.35 0.56
C GLY A 216 -28.60 -36.67 0.83
N LEU A 217 -29.36 -37.19 1.81
CA LEU A 217 -30.60 -36.54 2.28
C LEU A 217 -30.31 -35.17 2.91
N VAL A 218 -29.25 -35.06 3.72
CA VAL A 218 -28.82 -33.79 4.33
C VAL A 218 -28.41 -32.78 3.25
N PHE A 219 -27.67 -33.21 2.22
CA PHE A 219 -27.28 -32.33 1.12
C PHE A 219 -28.52 -31.78 0.39
N GLY A 220 -29.50 -32.62 0.07
CA GLY A 220 -30.76 -32.13 -0.49
C GLY A 220 -31.54 -31.24 0.47
N TYR A 221 -31.58 -31.56 1.76
CA TYR A 221 -32.22 -30.73 2.79
C TYR A 221 -31.65 -29.31 2.84
N ILE A 222 -30.33 -29.16 2.69
CA ILE A 222 -29.66 -27.85 2.61
C ILE A 222 -30.09 -27.09 1.34
N LEU A 223 -30.09 -27.75 0.17
CA LEU A 223 -30.49 -27.11 -1.09
C LEU A 223 -31.98 -26.76 -1.13
N LEU A 224 -32.81 -27.56 -0.48
CA LEU A 224 -34.27 -27.38 -0.35
C LEU A 224 -34.64 -26.48 0.84
N LYS A 225 -33.66 -25.83 1.47
CA LYS A 225 -33.86 -24.87 2.56
C LYS A 225 -34.70 -25.40 3.73
N GLY A 226 -34.50 -26.66 4.08
CA GLY A 226 -35.17 -27.31 5.21
C GLY A 226 -36.27 -28.31 4.85
N SER A 227 -36.66 -28.44 3.57
CA SER A 227 -37.58 -29.49 3.13
C SER A 227 -36.85 -30.82 2.87
N HIS A 228 -37.50 -31.93 3.17
CA HIS A 228 -36.94 -33.26 2.95
C HIS A 228 -37.17 -33.72 1.50
N ILE A 229 -36.19 -34.40 0.88
CA ILE A 229 -36.21 -34.79 -0.55
C ILE A 229 -37.44 -35.66 -0.90
N TYR A 230 -37.88 -36.48 0.05
CA TYR A 230 -38.93 -37.49 -0.14
C TYR A 230 -40.32 -37.08 0.39
N GLY A 231 -40.53 -35.83 0.82
CA GLY A 231 -41.86 -35.35 1.23
C GLY A 231 -41.82 -34.45 2.46
N GLU A 232 -42.99 -34.05 2.97
CA GLU A 232 -43.11 -33.08 4.08
C GLU A 232 -43.51 -33.73 5.41
N ASN A 233 -44.15 -34.90 5.38
CA ASN A 233 -44.57 -35.61 6.59
C ASN A 233 -43.94 -37.01 6.71
N ASP A 234 -43.85 -37.50 7.95
CA ASP A 234 -43.15 -38.74 8.29
C ASP A 234 -43.60 -39.96 7.49
N LEU A 235 -44.92 -40.14 7.31
CA LEU A 235 -45.47 -41.32 6.65
C LEU A 235 -45.18 -41.29 5.15
N GLU A 236 -45.36 -40.12 4.53
CA GLU A 236 -45.03 -39.86 3.14
C GLU A 236 -43.54 -40.10 2.87
N ILE A 237 -42.66 -39.48 3.65
CA ILE A 237 -41.21 -39.60 3.50
C ILE A 237 -40.79 -41.07 3.50
N VAL A 238 -41.23 -41.85 4.49
CA VAL A 238 -40.85 -43.26 4.62
C VAL A 238 -41.39 -44.11 3.47
N ASN A 239 -42.61 -43.84 3.02
CA ASN A 239 -43.20 -44.58 1.89
C ASN A 239 -42.49 -44.24 0.57
N ASN A 240 -42.15 -42.98 0.36
CA ASN A 240 -41.49 -42.49 -0.84
C ASN A 240 -40.05 -42.99 -0.93
N ILE A 241 -39.31 -43.05 0.19
CA ILE A 241 -37.97 -43.69 0.23
C ILE A 241 -38.07 -45.16 -0.21
N ARG A 242 -39.07 -45.90 0.29
CA ARG A 242 -39.27 -47.32 -0.08
C ARG A 242 -39.57 -47.51 -1.57
N LYS A 243 -40.32 -46.59 -2.17
CA LYS A 243 -40.68 -46.62 -3.60
C LYS A 243 -39.63 -45.99 -4.51
N ASN A 244 -38.60 -45.35 -3.95
CA ASN A 244 -37.65 -44.51 -4.67
C ASN A 244 -38.27 -43.27 -5.35
N GLU A 245 -39.27 -42.65 -4.72
CA GLU A 245 -40.01 -41.52 -5.28
C GLU A 245 -39.54 -40.19 -4.66
N SER A 246 -38.48 -39.58 -5.20
CA SER A 246 -37.92 -38.32 -4.68
C SER A 246 -38.75 -37.09 -5.10
N VAL A 247 -39.89 -36.86 -4.44
CA VAL A 247 -40.90 -35.86 -4.84
C VAL A 247 -40.42 -34.40 -4.87
N ASN A 248 -39.47 -34.02 -4.01
CA ASN A 248 -38.95 -32.65 -3.93
C ASN A 248 -37.64 -32.44 -4.73
N MET A 249 -37.07 -33.51 -5.32
CA MET A 249 -35.81 -33.41 -6.08
C MET A 249 -35.93 -32.51 -7.32
N ASN A 250 -37.13 -32.37 -7.90
CA ASN A 250 -37.40 -31.50 -9.05
C ASN A 250 -37.21 -29.99 -8.74
N GLN A 251 -37.22 -29.58 -7.47
CA GLN A 251 -36.97 -28.20 -7.07
C GLN A 251 -35.48 -27.82 -7.18
N ILE A 252 -34.59 -28.81 -7.23
CA ILE A 252 -33.17 -28.62 -7.55
C ILE A 252 -33.02 -28.72 -9.07
N HIS A 253 -32.53 -27.70 -9.76
CA HIS A 253 -32.42 -27.72 -11.22
C HIS A 253 -31.60 -28.93 -11.72
N GLU A 254 -31.99 -29.53 -12.86
CA GLU A 254 -31.37 -30.75 -13.38
C GLU A 254 -29.86 -30.61 -13.65
N SER A 255 -29.45 -29.41 -14.05
CA SER A 255 -28.04 -29.09 -14.32
C SER A 255 -27.26 -28.59 -13.11
N HIS A 256 -27.91 -28.46 -11.94
CA HIS A 256 -27.24 -27.98 -10.73
C HIS A 256 -26.08 -28.92 -10.36
N TRP A 257 -24.89 -28.38 -10.09
CA TRP A 257 -23.67 -29.15 -9.88
C TRP A 257 -23.81 -30.29 -8.85
N ALA A 258 -24.62 -30.08 -7.81
CA ALA A 258 -24.82 -31.02 -6.71
C ALA A 258 -25.76 -32.18 -7.06
N ARG A 259 -26.64 -32.02 -8.05
CA ARG A 259 -27.77 -32.93 -8.25
C ARG A 259 -27.30 -34.35 -8.56
N ASN A 260 -26.39 -34.51 -9.52
CA ASN A 260 -25.86 -35.82 -9.87
C ASN A 260 -25.08 -36.48 -8.72
N LEU A 261 -24.45 -35.68 -7.85
CA LEU A 261 -23.79 -36.19 -6.65
C LEU A 261 -24.83 -36.77 -5.69
N ILE A 262 -25.87 -36.00 -5.36
CA ILE A 262 -26.95 -36.44 -4.46
C ILE A 262 -27.64 -37.70 -5.02
N GLU A 263 -27.98 -37.75 -6.31
CA GLU A 263 -28.59 -38.93 -6.94
C GLU A 263 -27.73 -40.20 -6.77
N LYS A 264 -26.39 -40.08 -6.83
CA LYS A 264 -25.46 -41.20 -6.61
C LYS A 264 -25.35 -41.60 -5.14
N MET A 265 -25.48 -40.64 -4.22
CA MET A 265 -25.54 -40.90 -2.77
C MET A 265 -26.87 -41.58 -2.38
N LEU A 266 -27.96 -41.23 -3.06
CA LEU A 266 -29.30 -41.76 -2.83
C LEU A 266 -29.62 -43.02 -3.64
N SER A 267 -28.61 -43.70 -4.20
CA SER A 267 -28.83 -44.98 -4.87
C SER A 267 -29.46 -45.99 -3.91
N ASN A 268 -30.59 -46.59 -4.31
CA ASN A 268 -31.33 -47.52 -3.46
C ASN A 268 -30.55 -48.79 -3.12
N THR A 269 -29.66 -49.24 -4.01
CA THR A 269 -28.83 -50.43 -3.79
C THR A 269 -27.50 -50.02 -3.16
N PRO A 270 -27.14 -50.55 -1.96
CA PRO A 270 -25.90 -50.18 -1.28
C PRO A 270 -24.62 -50.38 -2.10
N ASP A 271 -24.58 -51.42 -2.92
CA ASP A 271 -23.39 -51.78 -3.72
C ASP A 271 -23.12 -50.78 -4.87
N THR A 272 -24.17 -50.17 -5.42
CA THR A 272 -24.05 -49.16 -6.48
C THR A 272 -23.98 -47.73 -5.94
N ARG A 273 -24.30 -47.54 -4.65
CA ARG A 273 -24.17 -46.26 -3.96
C ARG A 273 -22.71 -45.89 -3.83
N ILE A 274 -22.36 -44.61 -3.98
CA ILE A 274 -20.96 -44.17 -3.84
C ILE A 274 -20.46 -44.26 -2.39
N THR A 275 -19.14 -44.29 -2.20
CA THR A 275 -18.46 -44.21 -0.90
C THR A 275 -18.21 -42.76 -0.49
N SER A 276 -17.86 -42.51 0.78
CA SER A 276 -17.41 -41.20 1.24
C SER A 276 -16.14 -40.71 0.54
N GLU A 277 -15.23 -41.62 0.15
CA GLU A 277 -14.05 -41.29 -0.65
C GLU A 277 -14.45 -40.78 -2.04
N GLU A 278 -15.39 -41.46 -2.70
CA GLU A 278 -15.88 -41.06 -4.01
C GLU A 278 -16.70 -39.77 -3.98
N VAL A 279 -17.41 -39.49 -2.88
CA VAL A 279 -18.10 -38.20 -2.64
C VAL A 279 -17.05 -37.07 -2.63
N ASP A 280 -15.98 -37.21 -1.85
CA ASP A 280 -14.90 -36.22 -1.79
C ASP A 280 -14.23 -36.03 -3.16
N ILE A 281 -13.85 -37.11 -3.86
CA ILE A 281 -13.27 -37.04 -5.22
C ILE A 281 -14.20 -36.27 -6.19
N LYS A 282 -15.51 -36.51 -6.12
CA LYS A 282 -16.49 -35.79 -6.94
C LYS A 282 -16.57 -34.32 -6.59
N LEU A 283 -16.58 -33.97 -5.30
CA LEU A 283 -16.56 -32.58 -4.84
C LEU A 283 -15.30 -31.86 -5.32
N GLN A 284 -14.12 -32.50 -5.29
CA GLN A 284 -12.89 -31.90 -5.85
C GLN A 284 -13.00 -31.61 -7.36
N SER A 285 -13.66 -32.50 -8.12
CA SER A 285 -13.92 -32.27 -9.56
C SER A 285 -14.90 -31.11 -9.78
N ILE A 286 -15.98 -31.07 -8.99
CA ILE A 286 -16.99 -30.01 -9.03
C ILE A 286 -16.36 -28.65 -8.69
N LYS A 287 -15.47 -28.58 -7.70
CA LYS A 287 -14.75 -27.34 -7.33
C LYS A 287 -14.11 -26.66 -8.55
N LYS A 288 -13.45 -27.45 -9.41
CA LYS A 288 -12.81 -26.93 -10.62
C LYS A 288 -13.84 -26.39 -11.63
N GLN A 289 -15.01 -27.02 -11.73
CA GLN A 289 -16.09 -26.56 -12.60
C GLN A 289 -16.72 -25.27 -12.09
N LEU A 290 -16.93 -25.16 -10.78
CA LEU A 290 -17.45 -23.94 -10.14
C LEU A 290 -16.52 -22.75 -10.38
N ILE A 291 -15.21 -22.91 -10.13
CA ILE A 291 -14.21 -21.86 -10.40
C ILE A 291 -14.26 -21.39 -11.86
N LYS A 292 -14.40 -22.32 -12.81
CA LYS A 292 -14.52 -21.96 -14.24
C LYS A 292 -15.84 -21.25 -14.54
N GLY A 293 -16.93 -21.64 -13.90
CA GLY A 293 -18.24 -21.00 -14.03
C GLY A 293 -18.25 -19.57 -13.47
N GLU A 294 -17.61 -19.35 -12.32
CA GLU A 294 -17.44 -18.03 -11.69
C GLU A 294 -16.57 -17.12 -12.56
N GLN A 295 -15.49 -17.64 -13.16
CA GLN A 295 -14.70 -16.89 -14.14
C GLN A 295 -15.51 -16.51 -15.37
N ASN A 296 -16.35 -17.42 -15.87
CA ASN A 296 -17.24 -17.13 -16.99
C ASN A 296 -18.29 -16.05 -16.62
N LEU A 297 -18.83 -16.09 -15.40
CA LEU A 297 -19.70 -15.03 -14.87
C LEU A 297 -19.00 -13.66 -14.93
N HIS A 298 -17.77 -13.57 -14.43
CA HIS A 298 -16.99 -12.33 -14.47
C HIS A 298 -16.73 -11.87 -15.91
N TRP A 299 -16.39 -12.79 -16.81
CA TRP A 299 -16.17 -12.48 -18.24
C TRP A 299 -17.41 -11.92 -18.93
N LEU A 300 -18.59 -12.48 -18.66
CA LEU A 300 -19.86 -11.97 -19.20
C LEU A 300 -20.15 -10.53 -18.78
N CYS A 301 -19.69 -10.13 -17.59
CA CYS A 301 -19.87 -8.77 -17.08
C CYS A 301 -18.97 -7.74 -17.75
N ILE A 302 -17.84 -8.16 -18.33
CA ILE A 302 -16.93 -7.27 -19.07
C ILE A 302 -17.61 -6.72 -20.34
N GLY A 303 -18.47 -7.52 -20.99
CA GLY A 303 -19.14 -7.15 -22.23
C GLY A 303 -20.53 -7.79 -22.35
N PRO A 304 -21.56 -7.25 -21.68
CA PRO A 304 -22.90 -7.81 -21.71
C PRO A 304 -23.52 -7.69 -23.11
N THR A 305 -24.10 -8.80 -23.55
CA THR A 305 -24.81 -8.94 -24.83
C THR A 305 -26.32 -8.88 -24.62
N SER A 306 -27.12 -8.85 -25.69
CA SER A 306 -28.60 -8.82 -25.59
C SER A 306 -29.20 -10.02 -24.86
N ASP A 307 -28.52 -11.17 -24.85
CA ASP A 307 -28.89 -12.38 -24.13
C ASP A 307 -28.26 -12.49 -22.72
N PHE A 308 -27.71 -11.40 -22.17
CA PHE A 308 -27.00 -11.38 -20.89
C PHE A 308 -27.79 -12.04 -19.76
N ARG A 309 -29.06 -11.65 -19.55
CA ARG A 309 -29.91 -12.25 -18.51
C ARG A 309 -30.00 -13.77 -18.62
N LYS A 310 -30.26 -14.29 -19.83
CA LYS A 310 -30.36 -15.74 -20.07
C LYS A 310 -29.06 -16.47 -19.72
N LYS A 311 -27.91 -15.87 -20.03
CA LYS A 311 -26.60 -16.45 -19.70
C LYS A 311 -26.35 -16.47 -18.20
N ILE A 312 -26.70 -15.40 -17.47
CA ILE A 312 -26.58 -15.36 -16.00
C ILE A 312 -27.56 -16.35 -15.35
N ASP A 313 -28.81 -16.40 -15.79
CA ASP A 313 -29.82 -17.37 -15.33
C ASP A 313 -29.32 -18.82 -15.49
N THR A 314 -28.67 -19.12 -16.62
CA THR A 314 -28.07 -20.44 -16.87
C THR A 314 -26.96 -20.75 -15.85
N LEU A 315 -26.09 -19.79 -15.52
CA LEU A 315 -25.04 -19.99 -14.52
C LEU A 315 -25.62 -20.20 -13.11
N ILE A 316 -26.65 -19.43 -12.74
CA ILE A 316 -27.35 -19.60 -11.45
C ILE A 316 -28.01 -20.98 -11.38
N GLN A 317 -28.65 -21.44 -12.46
CA GLN A 317 -29.22 -22.80 -12.55
C GLN A 317 -28.18 -23.91 -12.43
N LEU A 318 -26.95 -23.67 -12.89
CA LEU A 318 -25.81 -24.56 -12.67
C LEU A 318 -25.31 -24.54 -11.21
N GLY A 319 -25.77 -23.58 -10.40
CA GLY A 319 -25.38 -23.37 -9.01
C GLY A 319 -24.11 -22.52 -8.85
N ILE A 320 -23.77 -21.70 -9.85
CA ILE A 320 -22.70 -20.70 -9.76
C ILE A 320 -23.15 -19.55 -8.86
N ASP A 321 -22.33 -19.21 -7.88
CA ASP A 321 -22.60 -18.10 -6.98
C ASP A 321 -22.42 -16.75 -7.70
N LEU A 322 -23.52 -16.00 -7.81
CA LEU A 322 -23.53 -14.66 -8.40
C LEU A 322 -22.59 -13.69 -7.64
N ASN A 323 -22.41 -13.94 -6.34
CA ASN A 323 -21.61 -13.13 -5.43
C ASN A 323 -20.17 -13.63 -5.26
N ALA A 324 -19.76 -14.65 -6.04
CA ALA A 324 -18.40 -15.16 -6.01
C ALA A 324 -17.39 -14.04 -6.27
N LYS A 325 -16.40 -13.95 -5.37
CA LYS A 325 -15.30 -13.00 -5.45
C LYS A 325 -14.06 -13.67 -6.02
N ASN A 326 -13.34 -12.96 -6.89
CA ASN A 326 -12.00 -13.39 -7.32
C ASN A 326 -10.96 -13.19 -6.20
N ASN A 327 -9.70 -13.51 -6.47
CA ASN A 327 -8.59 -13.34 -5.52
C ASN A 327 -8.37 -11.89 -5.06
N ASP A 328 -8.80 -10.90 -5.86
CA ASP A 328 -8.72 -9.48 -5.54
C ASP A 328 -9.97 -8.99 -4.78
N GLY A 329 -10.93 -9.86 -4.49
CA GLY A 329 -12.17 -9.54 -3.79
C GLY A 329 -13.30 -9.01 -4.70
N TRP A 330 -13.18 -9.13 -6.02
CA TRP A 330 -14.13 -8.56 -6.98
C TRP A 330 -15.28 -9.51 -7.27
N ASN A 331 -16.51 -9.02 -7.13
CA ASN A 331 -17.71 -9.70 -7.63
C ASN A 331 -18.05 -9.27 -9.07
N ALA A 332 -19.09 -9.88 -9.65
CA ALA A 332 -19.56 -9.60 -11.01
C ALA A 332 -19.83 -8.11 -11.29
N LEU A 333 -20.39 -7.36 -10.33
CA LEU A 333 -20.69 -5.94 -10.49
C LEU A 333 -19.43 -5.07 -10.60
N HIS A 334 -18.35 -5.42 -9.89
CA HIS A 334 -17.06 -4.72 -10.02
C HIS A 334 -16.52 -4.81 -11.45
N PHE A 335 -16.56 -6.01 -12.05
CA PHE A 335 -16.14 -6.21 -13.45
C PHE A 335 -17.00 -5.40 -14.41
N LEU A 336 -18.33 -5.41 -14.21
CA LEU A 336 -19.26 -4.65 -15.03
C LEU A 336 -18.96 -3.15 -14.99
N CYS A 337 -18.87 -2.55 -13.80
CA CYS A 337 -18.65 -1.11 -13.65
C CYS A 337 -17.26 -0.64 -14.07
N ARG A 338 -16.25 -1.51 -14.07
CA ARG A 338 -14.90 -1.15 -14.53
C ARG A 338 -14.76 -1.15 -16.04
N TYR A 339 -15.24 -2.21 -16.70
CA TYR A 339 -14.87 -2.49 -18.09
C TYR A 339 -15.97 -2.14 -19.09
N ASN A 340 -17.19 -1.89 -18.62
CA ASN A 340 -18.31 -1.61 -19.50
C ASN A 340 -18.70 -0.13 -19.47
N SER A 341 -18.75 0.48 -20.65
CA SER A 341 -19.26 1.85 -20.86
C SER A 341 -20.26 1.91 -22.02
N THR A 342 -20.82 0.76 -22.41
CA THR A 342 -21.81 0.65 -23.47
C THR A 342 -23.21 1.01 -22.98
N PRO A 343 -24.18 1.26 -23.88
CA PRO A 343 -25.58 1.50 -23.49
C PRO A 343 -26.21 0.36 -22.68
N GLN A 344 -25.69 -0.88 -22.79
CA GLN A 344 -26.16 -2.04 -22.05
C GLN A 344 -25.76 -2.04 -20.57
N LEU A 345 -24.85 -1.14 -20.14
CA LEU A 345 -24.39 -1.05 -18.75
C LEU A 345 -25.55 -0.96 -17.76
N ILE A 346 -26.52 -0.08 -18.03
CA ILE A 346 -27.65 0.20 -17.13
C ILE A 346 -28.53 -1.03 -16.97
N ASP A 347 -28.90 -1.66 -18.08
CA ASP A 347 -29.75 -2.86 -18.08
C ASP A 347 -29.03 -4.02 -17.39
N ALA A 348 -27.72 -4.18 -17.62
CA ALA A 348 -26.92 -5.21 -16.96
C ALA A 348 -26.83 -5.00 -15.44
N ILE A 349 -26.69 -3.76 -14.96
CA ILE A 349 -26.72 -3.44 -13.51
C ILE A 349 -28.07 -3.85 -12.91
N LYS A 350 -29.18 -3.49 -13.57
CA LYS A 350 -30.54 -3.84 -13.12
C LYS A 350 -30.75 -5.35 -13.07
N ILE A 351 -30.33 -6.06 -14.12
CA ILE A 351 -30.41 -7.53 -14.18
C ILE A 351 -29.63 -8.17 -13.04
N LEU A 352 -28.39 -7.75 -12.77
CA LEU A 352 -27.60 -8.31 -11.68
C LEU A 352 -28.27 -8.04 -10.31
N ASN A 353 -28.87 -6.87 -10.11
CA ASN A 353 -29.61 -6.53 -8.89
C ASN A 353 -30.86 -7.40 -8.72
N GLU A 354 -31.67 -7.56 -9.77
CA GLU A 354 -32.85 -8.44 -9.75
C GLU A 354 -32.49 -9.88 -9.39
N LEU A 355 -31.29 -10.33 -9.77
CA LEU A 355 -30.78 -11.67 -9.48
C LEU A 355 -30.07 -11.79 -8.11
N GLY A 356 -30.00 -10.70 -7.34
CA GLY A 356 -29.48 -10.72 -5.97
C GLY A 356 -27.97 -10.52 -5.83
N ILE A 357 -27.33 -9.75 -6.73
CA ILE A 357 -25.95 -9.33 -6.54
C ILE A 357 -25.81 -8.46 -5.27
N ASP A 358 -24.74 -8.68 -4.50
CA ASP A 358 -24.33 -7.81 -3.42
C ASP A 358 -23.74 -6.52 -4.01
N LEU A 359 -24.58 -5.49 -4.09
CA LEU A 359 -24.21 -4.15 -4.53
C LEU A 359 -23.09 -3.53 -3.66
N ASN A 360 -23.01 -3.92 -2.40
CA ASN A 360 -22.15 -3.33 -1.39
C ASN A 360 -20.86 -4.12 -1.14
N ALA A 361 -20.63 -5.16 -1.94
CA ALA A 361 -19.38 -5.88 -1.93
C ALA A 361 -18.20 -4.91 -2.11
N LYS A 362 -17.16 -5.11 -1.31
CA LYS A 362 -15.88 -4.44 -1.48
C LYS A 362 -14.81 -5.42 -1.94
N ASN A 363 -13.91 -4.94 -2.80
CA ASN A 363 -12.67 -5.62 -3.15
C ASN A 363 -11.61 -5.48 -2.04
N ASN A 364 -10.43 -6.08 -2.23
CA ASN A 364 -9.34 -6.06 -1.25
C ASN A 364 -8.78 -4.66 -0.97
N ASP A 365 -8.98 -3.71 -1.90
CA ASP A 365 -8.62 -2.29 -1.73
C ASP A 365 -9.74 -1.46 -1.08
N GLY A 366 -10.86 -2.09 -0.70
CA GLY A 366 -12.02 -1.44 -0.10
C GLY A 366 -12.94 -0.73 -1.11
N TRP A 367 -12.75 -0.94 -2.42
CA TRP A 367 -13.55 -0.32 -3.46
C TRP A 367 -14.86 -1.08 -3.64
N ASN A 368 -15.96 -0.35 -3.81
CA ASN A 368 -17.22 -0.88 -4.33
C ASN A 368 -17.35 -0.57 -5.84
N ALA A 369 -18.47 -1.00 -6.44
CA ALA A 369 -18.74 -0.77 -7.85
C ALA A 369 -18.82 0.71 -8.26
N LEU A 370 -19.33 1.61 -7.40
CA LEU A 370 -19.42 3.05 -7.69
C LEU A 370 -18.03 3.70 -7.84
N HIS A 371 -17.05 3.29 -7.03
CA HIS A 371 -15.67 3.76 -7.17
C HIS A 371 -15.07 3.36 -8.53
N LEU A 372 -15.29 2.11 -8.96
CA LEU A 372 -14.79 1.61 -10.24
C LEU A 372 -15.47 2.30 -11.42
N LEU A 373 -16.78 2.55 -11.32
CA LEU A 373 -17.55 3.30 -12.31
C LEU A 373 -16.97 4.71 -12.49
N CYS A 374 -16.79 5.47 -11.39
CA CYS A 374 -16.25 6.84 -11.44
C CYS A 374 -14.80 6.90 -11.92
N CYS A 375 -14.04 5.83 -11.75
CA CYS A 375 -12.63 5.72 -12.14
C CYS A 375 -12.43 5.44 -13.63
N ASN A 376 -13.31 4.64 -14.26
CA ASN A 376 -13.04 4.06 -15.59
C ASN A 376 -14.07 4.44 -16.66
N ASN A 377 -15.19 5.06 -16.27
CA ASN A 377 -16.21 5.47 -17.21
C ASN A 377 -16.18 6.99 -17.42
N SER A 378 -16.15 7.39 -18.67
CA SER A 378 -16.11 8.79 -19.13
C SER A 378 -17.16 9.05 -20.23
N THR A 379 -18.10 8.12 -20.42
CA THR A 379 -19.14 8.20 -21.45
C THR A 379 -20.40 8.88 -20.90
N PRO A 380 -21.34 9.30 -21.76
CA PRO A 380 -22.63 9.83 -21.31
C PRO A 380 -23.40 8.88 -20.37
N GLN A 381 -23.16 7.57 -20.46
CA GLN A 381 -23.79 6.56 -19.61
C GLN A 381 -23.33 6.63 -18.14
N LEU A 382 -22.22 7.32 -17.83
CA LEU A 382 -21.73 7.48 -16.46
C LEU A 382 -22.81 8.05 -15.54
N ILE A 383 -23.51 9.10 -15.99
CA ILE A 383 -24.49 9.82 -15.17
C ILE A 383 -25.67 8.91 -14.81
N ASP A 384 -26.24 8.23 -15.80
CA ASP A 384 -27.35 7.32 -15.59
C ASP A 384 -26.94 6.10 -14.75
N ALA A 385 -25.70 5.62 -14.91
CA ALA A 385 -25.19 4.51 -14.12
C ALA A 385 -24.98 4.89 -12.64
N ILE A 386 -24.51 6.11 -12.37
CA ILE A 386 -24.43 6.65 -11.00
C ILE A 386 -25.83 6.70 -10.37
N LYS A 387 -26.80 7.28 -11.08
CA LYS A 387 -28.20 7.39 -10.61
C LYS A 387 -28.76 6.01 -10.27
N VAL A 388 -28.68 5.07 -11.21
CA VAL A 388 -29.22 3.72 -11.04
C VAL A 388 -28.54 2.98 -9.89
N LEU A 389 -27.21 3.02 -9.75
CA LEU A 389 -26.55 2.34 -8.63
C LEU A 389 -26.98 2.90 -7.27
N ILE A 390 -27.11 4.22 -7.15
CA ILE A 390 -27.53 4.86 -5.89
C ILE A 390 -29.01 4.58 -5.59
N GLU A 391 -29.88 4.64 -6.59
CA GLU A 391 -31.30 4.27 -6.46
C GLU A 391 -31.49 2.81 -6.04
N LEU A 392 -30.65 1.91 -6.53
CA LEU A 392 -30.65 0.49 -6.15
C LEU A 392 -30.07 0.24 -4.74
N GLY A 393 -29.50 1.26 -4.09
CA GLY A 393 -29.06 1.16 -2.70
C GLY A 393 -27.59 0.81 -2.51
N ILE A 394 -26.72 1.10 -3.48
CA ILE A 394 -25.27 1.05 -3.24
C ILE A 394 -24.88 2.04 -2.13
N ASP A 395 -23.96 1.65 -1.26
CA ASP A 395 -23.34 2.52 -0.27
C ASP A 395 -22.45 3.55 -0.98
N LYS A 396 -23.08 4.66 -1.37
CA LYS A 396 -22.43 5.81 -2.00
C LYS A 396 -21.30 6.43 -1.14
N ASN A 397 -21.34 6.22 0.17
CA ASN A 397 -20.38 6.76 1.13
C ASN A 397 -19.33 5.72 1.57
N ALA A 398 -19.32 4.54 0.95
CA ALA A 398 -18.27 3.57 1.14
C ALA A 398 -16.90 4.22 0.92
N LYS A 399 -15.94 3.90 1.79
CA LYS A 399 -14.55 4.35 1.67
C LYS A 399 -13.66 3.19 1.25
N THR A 400 -12.77 3.48 0.31
CA THR A 400 -11.58 2.67 -0.01
C THR A 400 -10.64 2.56 1.19
N ASN A 401 -9.65 1.67 1.14
CA ASN A 401 -8.61 1.55 2.18
C ASN A 401 -7.82 2.86 2.37
N GLY A 402 -7.72 3.68 1.32
CA GLY A 402 -7.14 5.02 1.38
C GLY A 402 -8.05 6.11 1.95
N GLY A 403 -9.27 5.76 2.39
CA GLY A 403 -10.25 6.69 2.98
C GLY A 403 -11.08 7.50 1.98
N ARG A 404 -10.94 7.24 0.67
CA ARG A 404 -11.65 7.98 -0.39
C ARG A 404 -13.02 7.38 -0.64
N ASN A 405 -14.07 8.22 -0.75
CA ASN A 405 -15.32 7.83 -1.41
C ASN A 405 -15.19 8.05 -2.94
N ALA A 406 -16.30 7.91 -3.69
CA ALA A 406 -16.26 7.97 -5.15
C ALA A 406 -15.95 9.36 -5.73
N LEU A 407 -16.26 10.46 -5.02
CA LEU A 407 -16.14 11.82 -5.55
C LEU A 407 -14.67 12.27 -5.79
N PRO A 408 -13.72 12.09 -4.85
CA PRO A 408 -12.30 12.34 -5.11
C PRO A 408 -11.72 11.48 -6.24
N ILE A 409 -12.22 10.25 -6.43
CA ILE A 409 -11.77 9.37 -7.52
C ILE A 409 -12.23 9.94 -8.87
N LEU A 410 -13.49 10.38 -8.94
CA LEU A 410 -14.02 11.07 -10.12
C LEU A 410 -13.19 12.32 -10.43
N CYS A 411 -12.91 13.17 -9.44
CA CYS A 411 -12.15 14.43 -9.62
C CYS A 411 -10.69 14.20 -10.04
N HIS A 412 -10.09 13.08 -9.63
CA HIS A 412 -8.72 12.72 -9.99
C HIS A 412 -8.62 12.19 -11.42
N LEU A 413 -9.45 11.19 -11.77
CA LEU A 413 -9.23 10.36 -12.95
C LEU A 413 -10.15 10.70 -14.13
N ASN A 414 -11.22 11.44 -13.91
CA ASN A 414 -12.16 11.80 -14.96
C ASN A 414 -11.85 13.18 -15.55
N SER A 415 -11.56 13.17 -16.84
CA SER A 415 -11.20 14.34 -17.66
C SER A 415 -12.26 14.64 -18.73
N SER A 416 -13.42 13.99 -18.67
CA SER A 416 -14.44 14.06 -19.71
C SER A 416 -15.33 15.30 -19.56
N PRO A 417 -16.03 15.72 -20.63
CA PRO A 417 -17.03 16.79 -20.56
C PRO A 417 -18.14 16.55 -19.53
N GLN A 418 -18.36 15.30 -19.12
CA GLN A 418 -19.39 14.91 -18.15
C GLN A 418 -18.96 15.12 -16.69
N LEU A 419 -17.71 15.49 -16.42
CA LEU A 419 -17.18 15.65 -15.06
C LEU A 419 -18.09 16.52 -14.18
N ASN A 420 -18.48 17.70 -14.69
CA ASN A 420 -19.26 18.67 -13.91
C ASN A 420 -20.65 18.12 -13.56
N GLU A 421 -21.34 17.54 -14.55
CA GLU A 421 -22.65 16.91 -14.35
C GLU A 421 -22.55 15.71 -13.39
N ALA A 422 -21.49 14.90 -13.50
CA ALA A 422 -21.25 13.76 -12.61
C ALA A 422 -20.99 14.20 -11.15
N ILE A 423 -20.25 15.29 -10.95
CA ILE A 423 -20.05 15.92 -9.64
C ILE A 423 -21.41 16.35 -9.07
N THR A 424 -22.19 17.11 -9.84
CA THR A 424 -23.52 17.60 -9.41
C THR A 424 -24.43 16.44 -9.02
N VAL A 425 -24.56 15.44 -9.89
CA VAL A 425 -25.44 14.28 -9.66
C VAL A 425 -25.01 13.47 -8.44
N LEU A 426 -23.72 13.21 -8.23
CA LEU A 426 -23.26 12.50 -7.03
C LEU A 426 -23.64 13.24 -5.74
N ILE A 427 -23.49 14.56 -5.73
CA ILE A 427 -23.75 15.40 -4.56
C ILE A 427 -25.25 15.55 -4.30
N GLU A 428 -26.05 15.78 -5.34
CA GLU A 428 -27.52 15.82 -5.25
C GLU A 428 -28.10 14.48 -4.77
N LEU A 429 -27.49 13.37 -5.20
CA LEU A 429 -27.81 12.03 -4.72
C LEU A 429 -27.25 11.74 -3.32
N GLY A 430 -26.63 12.71 -2.65
CA GLY A 430 -26.27 12.67 -1.23
C GLY A 430 -24.94 11.98 -0.91
N ILE A 431 -23.96 11.97 -1.82
CA ILE A 431 -22.60 11.60 -1.45
C ILE A 431 -22.04 12.61 -0.44
N ASP A 432 -21.22 12.15 0.50
CA ASP A 432 -20.48 13.03 1.42
C ASP A 432 -19.43 13.84 0.64
N LEU A 433 -19.81 15.07 0.31
CA LEU A 433 -18.98 16.05 -0.39
C LEU A 433 -17.68 16.35 0.33
N ASN A 434 -17.70 16.37 1.67
CA ASN A 434 -16.58 16.81 2.50
C ASN A 434 -15.76 15.65 3.06
N ALA A 435 -15.97 14.43 2.55
CA ALA A 435 -15.17 13.26 2.89
C ALA A 435 -13.69 13.52 2.63
N LYS A 436 -12.86 13.24 3.65
CA LYS A 436 -11.41 13.30 3.57
C LYS A 436 -10.82 11.90 3.51
N ASN A 437 -9.80 11.73 2.69
CA ASN A 437 -8.99 10.51 2.65
C ASN A 437 -8.08 10.40 3.89
N ASN A 438 -7.31 9.32 4.01
CA ASN A 438 -6.41 9.12 5.16
C ASN A 438 -5.31 10.19 5.27
N ASP A 439 -5.00 10.89 4.18
CA ASP A 439 -4.05 12.01 4.13
C ASP A 439 -4.72 13.38 4.35
N GLY A 440 -6.02 13.42 4.65
CA GLY A 440 -6.78 14.66 4.87
C GLY A 440 -7.26 15.37 3.60
N TRP A 441 -7.13 14.75 2.42
CA TRP A 441 -7.50 15.35 1.13
C TRP A 441 -9.00 15.20 0.86
N ASN A 442 -9.65 16.29 0.43
CA ASN A 442 -11.02 16.29 -0.11
C ASN A 442 -11.03 16.33 -1.65
N ALA A 443 -12.22 16.31 -2.26
CA ALA A 443 -12.37 16.33 -3.72
C ALA A 443 -11.66 17.50 -4.42
N LEU A 444 -11.71 18.71 -3.84
CA LEU A 444 -11.06 19.91 -4.41
C LEU A 444 -9.53 19.76 -4.44
N HIS A 445 -8.92 19.14 -3.44
CA HIS A 445 -7.47 18.86 -3.45
C HIS A 445 -7.06 17.97 -4.62
N PHE A 446 -7.82 16.88 -4.87
CA PHE A 446 -7.55 15.99 -6.00
C PHE A 446 -7.73 16.70 -7.33
N LEU A 447 -8.81 17.48 -7.46
CA LEU A 447 -9.11 18.24 -8.68
C LEU A 447 -7.97 19.23 -9.00
N CYS A 448 -7.55 20.05 -8.03
CA CYS A 448 -6.47 21.03 -8.22
C CYS A 448 -5.11 20.37 -8.52
N ARG A 449 -4.85 19.18 -7.97
CA ARG A 449 -3.57 18.48 -8.11
C ARG A 449 -3.40 17.80 -9.47
N TYR A 450 -4.45 17.13 -9.94
CA TYR A 450 -4.35 16.16 -11.03
C TYR A 450 -5.13 16.54 -12.29
N ASN A 451 -6.10 17.46 -12.18
CA ASN A 451 -6.90 17.84 -13.33
C ASN A 451 -6.33 19.09 -14.02
N SER A 452 -6.14 18.99 -15.33
CA SER A 452 -5.55 20.03 -16.18
C SER A 452 -6.41 20.35 -17.41
N THR A 453 -7.64 19.83 -17.44
CA THR A 453 -8.53 19.91 -18.60
C THR A 453 -9.30 21.23 -18.66
N PRO A 454 -9.98 21.55 -19.77
CA PRO A 454 -10.88 22.70 -19.84
C PRO A 454 -11.98 22.70 -18.77
N GLN A 455 -12.38 21.52 -18.28
CA GLN A 455 -13.43 21.36 -17.27
C GLN A 455 -12.99 21.74 -15.85
N LEU A 456 -11.68 21.85 -15.58
CA LEU A 456 -11.15 22.18 -14.26
C LEU A 456 -11.85 23.40 -13.63
N ILE A 457 -12.03 24.46 -14.42
CA ILE A 457 -12.58 25.72 -13.96
C ILE A 457 -14.02 25.57 -13.50
N ASP A 458 -14.86 24.98 -14.35
CA ASP A 458 -16.26 24.76 -14.07
C ASP A 458 -16.45 23.76 -12.92
N ALA A 459 -15.61 22.72 -12.84
CA ALA A 459 -15.62 21.76 -11.74
C ALA A 459 -15.28 22.42 -10.38
N ILE A 460 -14.32 23.35 -10.33
CA ILE A 460 -14.01 24.12 -9.12
C ILE A 460 -15.22 24.97 -8.70
N LYS A 461 -15.88 25.64 -9.66
CA LYS A 461 -17.08 26.46 -9.40
C LYS A 461 -18.24 25.62 -8.87
N VAL A 462 -18.55 24.51 -9.55
CA VAL A 462 -19.61 23.56 -9.17
C VAL A 462 -19.37 23.02 -7.76
N LEU A 463 -18.15 22.57 -7.43
CA LEU A 463 -17.85 22.08 -6.08
C LEU A 463 -18.05 23.17 -5.01
N ASN A 464 -17.68 24.42 -5.30
CA ASN A 464 -17.91 25.52 -4.37
C ASN A 464 -19.40 25.88 -4.22
N GLU A 465 -20.15 25.95 -5.31
CA GLU A 465 -21.61 26.18 -5.28
C GLU A 465 -22.34 25.12 -4.46
N LEU A 466 -21.86 23.87 -4.53
CA LEU A 466 -22.40 22.74 -3.78
C LEU A 466 -21.89 22.66 -2.33
N GLY A 467 -21.01 23.58 -1.89
CA GLY A 467 -20.61 23.71 -0.49
C GLY A 467 -19.40 22.88 -0.05
N ILE A 468 -18.44 22.61 -0.95
CA ILE A 468 -17.17 21.98 -0.57
C ILE A 468 -16.44 22.84 0.47
N ASP A 469 -15.81 22.21 1.47
CA ASP A 469 -14.85 22.85 2.36
C ASP A 469 -13.59 23.24 1.57
N LYS A 470 -13.65 24.40 0.91
CA LYS A 470 -12.57 24.94 0.08
C LYS A 470 -11.31 25.33 0.87
N ASN A 471 -11.44 25.47 2.19
CA ASN A 471 -10.33 25.79 3.10
C ASN A 471 -9.84 24.57 3.88
N ALA A 472 -10.31 23.36 3.53
CA ALA A 472 -9.75 22.13 4.05
C ALA A 472 -8.23 22.12 3.85
N LYS A 473 -7.51 21.60 4.85
CA LYS A 473 -6.07 21.35 4.79
C LYS A 473 -5.82 19.85 4.80
N THR A 474 -4.84 19.41 4.02
CA THR A 474 -4.32 18.04 4.09
C THR A 474 -3.62 17.81 5.44
N ASN A 475 -3.25 16.57 5.74
CA ASN A 475 -2.43 16.24 6.90
C ASN A 475 -1.07 16.94 6.87
N ASN A 476 -0.59 17.40 5.71
CA ASN A 476 0.62 18.21 5.58
C ASN A 476 0.36 19.72 5.69
N GLY A 477 -0.87 20.14 5.94
CA GLY A 477 -1.27 21.55 6.01
C GLY A 477 -1.48 22.22 4.66
N SER A 478 -1.27 21.50 3.54
CA SER A 478 -1.46 22.05 2.18
C SER A 478 -2.95 22.33 1.91
N SER A 479 -3.23 23.45 1.24
CA SER A 479 -4.57 23.78 0.72
C SER A 479 -4.73 23.39 -0.76
N ALA A 480 -5.92 23.57 -1.32
CA ALA A 480 -6.17 23.38 -2.76
C ALA A 480 -5.23 24.24 -3.64
N LEU A 481 -4.96 25.49 -3.25
CA LEU A 481 -4.05 26.39 -3.97
C LEU A 481 -2.60 25.89 -3.95
N HIS A 482 -2.15 25.31 -2.84
CA HIS A 482 -0.82 24.68 -2.78
C HIS A 482 -0.68 23.58 -3.82
N LEU A 483 -1.67 22.68 -3.88
CA LEU A 483 -1.64 21.55 -4.80
C LEU A 483 -1.73 21.97 -6.26
N LEU A 484 -2.51 23.03 -6.55
CA LEU A 484 -2.59 23.64 -7.87
C LEU A 484 -1.22 24.15 -8.33
N CYS A 485 -0.52 24.91 -7.48
CA CYS A 485 0.80 25.46 -7.77
C CYS A 485 1.94 24.41 -7.80
N CYS A 486 1.69 23.17 -7.36
CA CYS A 486 2.75 22.17 -7.24
C CYS A 486 3.01 21.36 -8.53
N ASN A 487 2.00 21.01 -9.35
CA ASN A 487 2.23 20.24 -10.61
C ASN A 487 1.45 20.75 -11.82
N ASN A 488 0.60 21.77 -11.69
CA ASN A 488 -0.25 22.16 -12.80
C ASN A 488 0.51 23.10 -13.75
N THR A 489 1.12 22.53 -14.80
CA THR A 489 1.75 23.30 -15.90
C THR A 489 0.77 23.58 -17.05
N SER A 490 -0.53 23.35 -16.84
CA SER A 490 -1.56 23.58 -17.86
C SER A 490 -1.70 25.08 -18.16
N PRO A 491 -2.06 25.47 -19.39
CA PRO A 491 -2.54 26.82 -19.69
C PRO A 491 -3.69 27.27 -18.76
N LYS A 492 -4.41 26.31 -18.15
CA LYS A 492 -5.51 26.58 -17.21
C LYS A 492 -5.09 26.91 -15.79
N LEU A 493 -3.79 26.85 -15.46
CA LEU A 493 -3.29 27.26 -14.14
C LEU A 493 -3.76 28.68 -13.78
N ILE A 494 -3.60 29.63 -14.71
CA ILE A 494 -3.93 31.04 -14.51
C ILE A 494 -5.42 31.23 -14.23
N ASP A 495 -6.26 30.65 -15.09
CA ASP A 495 -7.72 30.69 -14.95
C ASP A 495 -8.15 30.05 -13.61
N ALA A 496 -7.52 28.94 -13.21
CA ALA A 496 -7.85 28.23 -11.97
C ALA A 496 -7.45 29.01 -10.72
N ILE A 497 -6.29 29.68 -10.73
CA ILE A 497 -5.88 30.57 -9.64
C ILE A 497 -6.87 31.74 -9.51
N LYS A 498 -7.28 32.36 -10.62
CA LYS A 498 -8.27 33.45 -10.62
C LYS A 498 -9.61 33.01 -10.04
N VAL A 499 -10.10 31.84 -10.46
CA VAL A 499 -11.37 31.29 -9.97
C VAL A 499 -11.29 30.97 -8.49
N LEU A 500 -10.21 30.34 -8.02
CA LEU A 500 -10.03 30.11 -6.58
C LEU A 500 -10.07 31.42 -5.77
N ASN A 501 -9.56 32.52 -6.32
CA ASN A 501 -9.66 33.83 -5.68
C ASN A 501 -11.08 34.41 -5.66
N GLU A 502 -11.82 34.32 -6.77
CA GLU A 502 -13.24 34.69 -6.81
C GLU A 502 -14.03 33.95 -5.73
N LEU A 503 -13.60 32.73 -5.39
CA LEU A 503 -14.20 31.91 -4.35
C LEU A 503 -13.72 32.25 -2.93
N ASN A 504 -12.90 33.29 -2.70
CA ASN A 504 -12.43 33.71 -1.37
C ASN A 504 -11.77 32.58 -0.54
N ILE A 505 -10.87 31.80 -1.13
CA ILE A 505 -10.08 30.80 -0.40
C ILE A 505 -9.06 31.43 0.56
N GLU A 506 -8.58 30.67 1.55
CA GLU A 506 -7.44 31.06 2.40
C GLU A 506 -6.14 31.11 1.58
N LYS A 507 -5.89 32.25 0.93
CA LYS A 507 -4.73 32.49 0.05
C LYS A 507 -3.37 32.39 0.76
N ASN A 508 -3.28 32.85 2.00
CA ASN A 508 -2.03 32.88 2.78
C ASN A 508 -1.87 31.69 3.72
N ALA A 509 -2.58 30.59 3.45
CA ALA A 509 -2.36 29.34 4.16
C ALA A 509 -0.88 28.93 4.06
N LYS A 510 -0.35 28.38 5.15
CA LYS A 510 0.97 27.76 5.19
C LYS A 510 0.83 26.27 5.48
N ASP A 511 1.63 25.46 4.79
CA ASP A 511 1.74 24.04 5.09
C ASP A 511 2.62 23.79 6.35
N LYS A 512 2.82 22.53 6.73
CA LYS A 512 3.63 22.15 7.90
C LYS A 512 5.10 22.58 7.79
N TYR A 513 5.60 22.83 6.58
CA TYR A 513 6.95 23.32 6.33
C TYR A 513 7.00 24.85 6.32
N GLY A 514 5.86 25.53 6.44
CA GLY A 514 5.74 26.98 6.35
C GLY A 514 5.64 27.50 4.92
N TRP A 515 5.50 26.62 3.92
CA TRP A 515 5.40 27.00 2.51
C TRP A 515 4.02 27.60 2.24
N ASN A 516 3.99 28.63 1.39
CA ASN A 516 2.75 29.13 0.77
C ASN A 516 2.69 28.68 -0.70
N ALA A 517 1.63 29.05 -1.42
CA ALA A 517 1.46 28.68 -2.83
C ALA A 517 2.57 29.20 -3.75
N LEU A 518 3.13 30.40 -3.49
CA LEU A 518 4.21 30.98 -4.28
C LEU A 518 5.52 30.18 -4.14
N HIS A 519 5.82 29.65 -2.95
CA HIS A 519 6.98 28.76 -2.77
C HIS A 519 6.89 27.53 -3.67
N LEU A 520 5.72 26.88 -3.71
CA LEU A 520 5.48 25.71 -4.57
C LEU A 520 5.56 26.07 -6.05
N LEU A 521 5.01 27.23 -6.44
CA LEU A 521 5.07 27.73 -7.82
C LEU A 521 6.54 27.91 -8.27
N CYS A 522 7.33 28.67 -7.52
CA CYS A 522 8.73 28.95 -7.85
C CYS A 522 9.64 27.72 -7.80
N CYS A 523 9.29 26.71 -6.99
CA CYS A 523 10.04 25.46 -6.89
C CYS A 523 9.76 24.48 -8.04
N ASN A 524 8.53 24.43 -8.57
CA ASN A 524 8.09 23.34 -9.46
C ASN A 524 7.83 23.78 -10.90
N ILE A 525 7.61 25.07 -11.17
CA ILE A 525 7.20 25.54 -12.50
C ILE A 525 8.32 26.37 -13.13
N SER A 526 8.76 25.92 -14.32
CA SER A 526 9.79 26.58 -15.13
C SER A 526 9.32 26.91 -16.55
N SER A 527 8.01 26.79 -16.79
CA SER A 527 7.35 27.06 -18.07
C SER A 527 6.97 28.55 -18.22
N PRO A 528 6.61 29.01 -19.44
CA PRO A 528 6.21 30.41 -19.67
C PRO A 528 5.07 30.91 -18.79
N GLN A 529 4.22 30.00 -18.30
CA GLN A 529 3.10 30.32 -17.39
C GLN A 529 3.56 30.81 -16.01
N LEU A 530 4.83 30.61 -15.63
CA LEU A 530 5.36 31.05 -14.34
C LEU A 530 5.11 32.54 -14.09
N ILE A 531 5.41 33.38 -15.08
CA ILE A 531 5.33 34.84 -14.96
C ILE A 531 3.90 35.29 -14.71
N ASP A 532 2.97 34.80 -15.53
CA ASP A 532 1.56 35.15 -15.40
C ASP A 532 0.98 34.58 -14.10
N ALA A 533 1.41 33.40 -13.66
CA ALA A 533 0.98 32.81 -12.40
C ALA A 533 1.47 33.62 -11.19
N ILE A 534 2.72 34.12 -11.22
CA ILE A 534 3.25 35.03 -10.18
C ILE A 534 2.40 36.30 -10.11
N LYS A 535 2.11 36.93 -11.25
CA LYS A 535 1.31 38.17 -11.31
C LYS A 535 -0.08 37.95 -10.73
N VAL A 536 -0.77 36.88 -11.14
CA VAL A 536 -2.09 36.55 -10.62
C VAL A 536 -2.04 36.22 -9.12
N LEU A 537 -1.06 35.45 -8.64
CA LEU A 537 -0.91 35.19 -7.20
C LEU A 537 -0.74 36.50 -6.39
N ASN A 538 -0.02 37.48 -6.94
CA ASN A 538 0.08 38.80 -6.33
C ASN A 538 -1.25 39.58 -6.36
N GLU A 539 -2.00 39.55 -7.47
CA GLU A 539 -3.36 40.12 -7.53
C GLU A 539 -4.28 39.48 -6.49
N LEU A 540 -4.09 38.20 -6.17
CA LEU A 540 -4.81 37.55 -5.07
C LEU A 540 -4.45 38.15 -3.72
N GLY A 541 -3.28 38.78 -3.56
CA GLY A 541 -2.75 39.26 -2.28
C GLY A 541 -2.04 38.16 -1.48
N ILE A 542 -1.33 37.28 -2.16
CA ILE A 542 -0.38 36.34 -1.54
C ILE A 542 0.73 37.13 -0.86
N ASP A 543 1.12 36.71 0.35
CA ASP A 543 2.32 37.20 1.01
C ASP A 543 3.58 36.73 0.26
N LEU A 544 4.12 37.60 -0.61
CA LEU A 544 5.33 37.34 -1.38
C LEU A 544 6.57 37.12 -0.49
N ASN A 545 6.57 37.72 0.70
CA ASN A 545 7.70 37.74 1.63
C ASN A 545 7.58 36.70 2.75
N ALA A 546 6.59 35.82 2.66
CA ALA A 546 6.46 34.69 3.56
C ALA A 546 7.77 33.89 3.56
N LYS A 547 8.26 33.59 4.76
CA LYS A 547 9.38 32.66 4.96
C LYS A 547 8.85 31.33 5.47
N PHE A 548 9.41 30.24 4.94
CA PHE A 548 9.17 28.89 5.46
C PHE A 548 10.15 28.54 6.59
N ASN A 549 10.09 27.33 7.17
CA ASN A 549 10.82 26.96 8.39
C ASN A 549 12.34 27.22 8.35
N ASN A 550 12.98 27.25 7.17
CA ASN A 550 14.42 27.54 7.02
C ASN A 550 14.72 29.04 6.83
N GLY A 551 13.73 29.91 6.91
CA GLY A 551 13.88 31.35 6.69
C GLY A 551 13.98 31.77 5.22
N GLU A 552 13.92 30.84 4.27
CA GLU A 552 13.92 31.16 2.84
C GLU A 552 12.51 31.64 2.42
N ASN A 553 12.46 32.58 1.46
CA ASN A 553 11.24 32.98 0.75
C ASN A 553 11.17 32.33 -0.64
N ALA A 554 10.09 32.58 -1.40
CA ALA A 554 9.94 32.03 -2.74
C ALA A 554 11.03 32.47 -3.75
N PHE A 555 11.65 33.63 -3.54
CA PHE A 555 12.73 34.14 -4.39
C PHE A 555 13.99 33.25 -4.32
N HIS A 556 14.33 32.76 -3.13
CA HIS A 556 15.41 31.79 -2.96
C HIS A 556 15.15 30.51 -3.75
N LEU A 557 13.91 30.01 -3.71
CA LEU A 557 13.49 28.80 -4.43
C LEU A 557 13.55 28.99 -5.94
N LEU A 558 13.12 30.16 -6.44
CA LEU A 558 13.24 30.52 -7.86
C LEU A 558 14.70 30.42 -8.33
N CYS A 559 15.64 31.03 -7.61
CA CYS A 559 17.07 30.98 -7.95
C CYS A 559 17.70 29.59 -7.76
N ARG A 560 17.12 28.72 -6.93
CA ARG A 560 17.59 27.35 -6.69
C ARG A 560 17.19 26.39 -7.82
N TYR A 561 15.92 26.45 -8.22
CA TYR A 561 15.30 25.40 -9.04
C TYR A 561 15.01 25.82 -10.47
N ASN A 562 15.15 27.11 -10.80
CA ASN A 562 14.90 27.61 -12.14
C ASN A 562 16.19 28.03 -12.85
N SER A 563 16.38 27.49 -14.05
CA SER A 563 17.51 27.81 -14.93
C SER A 563 17.07 27.99 -16.38
N SER A 564 15.76 28.15 -16.61
CA SER A 564 15.19 28.35 -17.94
C SER A 564 15.38 29.79 -18.41
N SER A 565 15.03 30.06 -19.68
CA SER A 565 15.01 31.43 -20.22
C SER A 565 14.05 32.36 -19.45
N GLN A 566 13.08 31.80 -18.70
CA GLN A 566 12.10 32.57 -17.95
C GLN A 566 12.63 33.08 -16.61
N LEU A 567 13.78 32.58 -16.13
CA LEU A 567 14.35 32.98 -14.83
C LEU A 567 14.52 34.50 -14.72
N ILE A 568 15.05 35.14 -15.76
CA ILE A 568 15.35 36.58 -15.76
C ILE A 568 14.06 37.40 -15.65
N ASP A 569 13.05 37.06 -16.45
CA ASP A 569 11.77 37.75 -16.43
C ASP A 569 11.04 37.49 -15.10
N ALA A 570 11.16 36.29 -14.52
CA ALA A 570 10.59 35.96 -13.22
C ALA A 570 11.24 36.75 -12.09
N ILE A 571 12.57 36.94 -12.15
CA ILE A 571 13.31 37.79 -11.21
C ILE A 571 12.79 39.21 -11.26
N LYS A 572 12.72 39.82 -12.46
CA LYS A 572 12.25 41.19 -12.66
C LYS A 572 10.83 41.37 -12.12
N VAL A 573 9.93 40.48 -12.49
CA VAL A 573 8.53 40.56 -12.09
C VAL A 573 8.36 40.41 -10.58
N LEU A 574 9.03 39.46 -9.91
CA LEU A 574 8.90 39.34 -8.45
C LEU A 574 9.39 40.58 -7.71
N ILE A 575 10.47 41.22 -8.19
CA ILE A 575 11.02 42.44 -7.60
C ILE A 575 10.09 43.64 -7.84
N GLU A 576 9.55 43.78 -9.06
CA GLU A 576 8.53 44.79 -9.37
C GLU A 576 7.28 44.66 -8.48
N LEU A 577 6.92 43.42 -8.12
CA LEU A 577 5.78 43.14 -7.23
C LEU A 577 6.12 43.32 -5.74
N GLY A 578 7.37 43.63 -5.38
CA GLY A 578 7.77 43.96 -4.01
C GLY A 578 8.27 42.79 -3.17
N ILE A 579 8.78 41.72 -3.79
CA ILE A 579 9.54 40.69 -3.04
C ILE A 579 10.82 41.31 -2.46
N ASP A 580 11.19 40.91 -1.25
CA ASP A 580 12.44 41.30 -0.60
C ASP A 580 13.61 40.58 -1.27
N LEU A 581 14.26 41.30 -2.20
CA LEU A 581 15.45 40.89 -2.91
C LEU A 581 16.62 40.52 -1.98
N ASN A 582 16.70 41.17 -0.81
CA ASN A 582 17.80 41.03 0.13
C ASN A 582 17.46 40.14 1.33
N ALA A 583 16.32 39.43 1.26
CA ALA A 583 15.95 38.45 2.27
C ALA A 583 17.08 37.43 2.46
N LYS A 584 17.36 37.12 3.73
CA LYS A 584 18.27 36.05 4.12
C LYS A 584 17.53 34.91 4.79
N ASN A 585 17.97 33.68 4.52
CA ASN A 585 17.54 32.49 5.23
C ASN A 585 18.19 32.39 6.63
N ASN A 586 17.87 31.33 7.39
CA ASN A 586 18.42 31.13 8.75
C ASN A 586 19.95 30.94 8.75
N ASP A 587 20.53 30.47 7.63
CA ASP A 587 21.97 30.33 7.42
C ASP A 587 22.62 31.60 6.87
N GLY A 588 21.88 32.70 6.73
CA GLY A 588 22.37 33.97 6.20
C GLY A 588 22.52 34.03 4.67
N TRP A 589 22.03 33.03 3.93
CA TRP A 589 22.09 33.03 2.47
C TRP A 589 21.04 33.97 1.87
N ASN A 590 21.44 34.73 0.86
CA ASN A 590 20.54 35.45 -0.06
C ASN A 590 20.38 34.71 -1.40
N ALA A 591 19.49 35.19 -2.28
CA ALA A 591 19.22 34.57 -3.58
C ALA A 591 20.45 34.43 -4.51
N LEU A 592 21.43 35.35 -4.44
CA LEU A 592 22.65 35.26 -5.24
C LEU A 592 23.51 34.04 -4.88
N HIS A 593 23.57 33.68 -3.59
CA HIS A 593 24.25 32.46 -3.15
C HIS A 593 23.63 31.20 -3.77
N TYR A 594 22.30 31.14 -3.84
CA TYR A 594 21.59 30.02 -4.46
C TYR A 594 21.86 29.97 -5.96
N LEU A 595 21.74 31.11 -6.65
CA LEU A 595 21.98 31.21 -8.09
C LEU A 595 23.39 30.72 -8.44
N CYS A 596 24.43 31.20 -7.74
CA CYS A 596 25.81 30.81 -7.99
C CYS A 596 26.14 29.35 -7.63
N ARG A 597 25.38 28.72 -6.73
CA ARG A 597 25.59 27.32 -6.33
C ARG A 597 24.90 26.32 -7.27
N TYR A 598 23.66 26.62 -7.66
CA TYR A 598 22.78 25.63 -8.31
C TYR A 598 22.57 25.85 -9.81
N ASN A 599 23.04 26.99 -10.35
CA ASN A 599 22.87 27.31 -11.75
C ASN A 599 24.22 27.41 -12.47
N SER A 600 24.32 26.73 -13.62
CA SER A 600 25.51 26.72 -14.48
C SER A 600 25.17 26.89 -15.96
N THR A 601 23.96 27.36 -16.28
CA THR A 601 23.49 27.55 -17.65
C THR A 601 24.00 28.88 -18.23
N PRO A 602 23.93 29.09 -19.55
CA PRO A 602 24.28 30.39 -20.16
C PRO A 602 23.52 31.58 -19.57
N GLN A 603 22.31 31.36 -19.05
CA GLN A 603 21.48 32.39 -18.41
C GLN A 603 22.01 32.85 -17.06
N LEU A 604 22.95 32.12 -16.43
CA LEU A 604 23.54 32.49 -15.15
C LEU A 604 24.09 33.92 -15.17
N ILE A 605 24.82 34.28 -16.22
CA ILE A 605 25.51 35.57 -16.34
C ILE A 605 24.48 36.70 -16.40
N ASP A 606 23.47 36.57 -17.25
CA ASP A 606 22.43 37.59 -17.40
C ASP A 606 21.57 37.70 -16.13
N ALA A 607 21.30 36.58 -15.46
CA ALA A 607 20.61 36.58 -14.17
C ALA A 607 21.44 37.27 -13.06
N ILE A 608 22.76 37.05 -13.00
CA ILE A 608 23.66 37.75 -12.07
C ILE A 608 23.62 39.27 -12.32
N LYS A 609 23.76 39.69 -13.59
CA LYS A 609 23.72 41.12 -13.96
C LYS A 609 22.41 41.76 -13.51
N VAL A 610 21.29 41.14 -13.85
CA VAL A 610 19.96 41.65 -13.50
C VAL A 610 19.75 41.72 -11.99
N LEU A 611 20.16 40.71 -11.22
CA LEU A 611 20.04 40.77 -9.75
C LEU A 611 20.84 41.94 -9.15
N ILE A 612 22.03 42.21 -9.67
CA ILE A 612 22.90 43.30 -9.21
C ILE A 612 22.36 44.66 -9.62
N GLU A 613 21.91 44.81 -10.87
CA GLU A 613 21.24 46.03 -11.34
C GLU A 613 19.99 46.35 -10.51
N LEU A 614 19.27 45.33 -10.05
CA LEU A 614 18.09 45.47 -9.19
C LEU A 614 18.43 45.67 -7.70
N GLY A 615 19.71 45.70 -7.33
CA GLY A 615 20.17 46.08 -5.99
C GLY A 615 20.32 44.92 -4.99
N ILE A 616 20.60 43.70 -5.44
CA ILE A 616 20.96 42.61 -4.53
C ILE A 616 22.27 42.95 -3.80
N ASP A 617 22.36 42.62 -2.52
CA ASP A 617 23.60 42.72 -1.74
C ASP A 617 24.62 41.70 -2.28
N LEU A 618 25.42 42.16 -3.24
CA LEU A 618 26.50 41.42 -3.88
C LEU A 618 27.53 40.89 -2.88
N ASN A 619 27.71 41.60 -1.76
CA ASN A 619 28.71 41.32 -0.75
C ASN A 619 28.16 40.62 0.50
N ALA A 620 26.90 40.18 0.45
CA ALA A 620 26.29 39.39 1.50
C ALA A 620 27.16 38.17 1.81
N LYS A 621 27.33 37.92 3.11
CA LYS A 621 27.92 36.69 3.62
C LYS A 621 26.87 35.87 4.35
N ASN A 622 26.95 34.55 4.18
CA ASN A 622 26.21 33.60 5.00
C ASN A 622 26.85 33.46 6.40
N ASN A 623 26.27 32.64 7.28
CA ASN A 623 26.77 32.41 8.65
C ASN A 623 28.16 31.76 8.69
N ASP A 624 28.56 31.08 7.61
CA ASP A 624 29.90 30.52 7.43
C ASP A 624 30.90 31.55 6.86
N GLY A 625 30.48 32.79 6.61
CA GLY A 625 31.29 33.85 6.01
C GLY A 625 31.47 33.75 4.49
N TRP A 626 30.79 32.82 3.82
CA TRP A 626 30.85 32.64 2.36
C TRP A 626 30.03 33.72 1.66
N ASN A 627 30.58 34.27 0.57
CA ASN A 627 29.85 35.09 -0.40
C ASN A 627 29.52 34.30 -1.68
N ALA A 628 28.82 34.92 -2.63
CA ALA A 628 28.45 34.30 -3.91
C ALA A 628 29.65 33.74 -4.72
N LEU A 629 30.80 34.42 -4.70
CA LEU A 629 32.00 34.00 -5.44
C LEU A 629 32.59 32.69 -4.87
N HIS A 630 32.49 32.47 -3.56
CA HIS A 630 32.90 31.19 -2.95
C HIS A 630 32.07 30.02 -3.51
N TYR A 631 30.74 30.20 -3.62
CA TYR A 631 29.86 29.17 -4.17
C TYR A 631 30.14 28.91 -5.65
N LEU A 632 30.32 29.97 -6.43
CA LEU A 632 30.66 29.85 -7.83
C LEU A 632 31.98 29.08 -8.03
N GLY A 633 33.00 29.40 -7.23
CA GLY A 633 34.30 28.73 -7.30
C GLY A 633 34.31 27.28 -6.80
N ARG A 634 33.41 26.91 -5.88
CA ARG A 634 33.29 25.56 -5.34
C ARG A 634 32.45 24.64 -6.23
N TYR A 635 31.33 25.13 -6.78
CA TYR A 635 30.28 24.28 -7.34
C TYR A 635 30.10 24.40 -8.86
N ASN A 636 30.78 25.34 -9.52
CA ASN A 636 30.65 25.53 -10.95
C ASN A 636 31.97 25.24 -11.68
N SER A 637 31.88 24.45 -12.75
CA SER A 637 33.00 24.00 -13.58
C SER A 637 32.70 24.13 -15.08
N THR A 638 31.63 24.85 -15.46
CA THR A 638 31.22 25.00 -16.85
C THR A 638 32.04 26.07 -17.57
N PRO A 639 32.05 26.13 -18.92
CA PRO A 639 32.71 27.20 -19.65
C PRO A 639 32.26 28.62 -19.24
N GLN A 640 31.02 28.74 -18.75
CA GLN A 640 30.43 30.00 -18.28
C GLN A 640 30.98 30.45 -16.92
N LEU A 641 31.66 29.58 -16.17
CA LEU A 641 32.29 29.91 -14.89
C LEU A 641 33.15 31.17 -15.02
N ILE A 642 33.97 31.22 -16.07
CA ILE A 642 34.92 32.30 -16.29
C ILE A 642 34.16 33.60 -16.44
N ASP A 643 33.21 33.66 -17.38
CA ASP A 643 32.48 34.90 -17.66
C ASP A 643 31.57 35.32 -16.50
N ALA A 644 31.03 34.37 -15.71
CA ALA A 644 30.31 34.67 -14.48
C ALA A 644 31.24 35.26 -13.39
N ILE A 645 32.46 34.74 -13.24
CA ILE A 645 33.49 35.31 -12.37
C ILE A 645 33.84 36.73 -12.82
N LYS A 646 34.07 36.94 -14.14
CA LYS A 646 34.38 38.27 -14.70
C LYS A 646 33.32 39.28 -14.31
N VAL A 647 32.07 38.94 -14.56
CA VAL A 647 30.93 39.82 -14.32
C VAL A 647 30.78 40.15 -12.83
N LEU A 648 30.92 39.17 -11.93
CA LEU A 648 30.89 39.45 -10.49
C LEU A 648 32.01 40.40 -10.05
N ILE A 649 33.23 40.26 -10.61
CA ILE A 649 34.37 41.16 -10.33
C ILE A 649 34.11 42.56 -10.88
N GLU A 650 33.72 42.68 -12.14
CA GLU A 650 33.41 43.97 -12.79
C GLU A 650 32.33 44.73 -12.03
N LEU A 651 31.39 44.02 -11.42
CA LEU A 651 30.30 44.58 -10.62
C LEU A 651 30.65 44.81 -9.14
N GLY A 652 31.91 44.57 -8.74
CA GLY A 652 32.43 44.96 -7.42
C GLY A 652 32.24 43.94 -6.29
N ILE A 653 32.18 42.64 -6.59
CA ILE A 653 32.17 41.62 -5.53
C ILE A 653 33.46 41.66 -4.73
N ASN A 654 33.37 41.46 -3.41
CA ASN A 654 34.52 41.33 -2.53
C ASN A 654 35.20 39.98 -2.77
N LEU A 655 36.10 40.01 -3.74
CA LEU A 655 37.01 38.97 -4.18
C LEU A 655 37.96 38.46 -3.06
N ASN A 656 38.22 39.28 -2.05
CA ASN A 656 39.04 38.94 -0.88
C ASN A 656 38.25 38.48 0.34
N ALA A 657 36.92 38.33 0.22
CA ALA A 657 36.13 37.80 1.31
C ALA A 657 36.70 36.45 1.77
N LYS A 658 36.90 36.32 3.08
CA LYS A 658 37.21 35.06 3.73
C LYS A 658 35.98 34.49 4.42
N ASN A 659 35.82 33.17 4.32
CA ASN A 659 34.90 32.40 5.14
C ASN A 659 35.46 32.22 6.57
N ASN A 660 34.71 31.56 7.45
CA ASN A 660 35.09 31.33 8.84
C ASN A 660 36.36 30.49 8.99
N ASP A 661 36.70 29.66 7.99
CA ASP A 661 37.95 28.90 7.92
C ASP A 661 39.13 29.70 7.34
N GLY A 662 38.90 30.95 6.94
CA GLY A 662 39.90 31.81 6.31
C GLY A 662 40.08 31.57 4.81
N TRP A 663 39.25 30.76 4.17
CA TRP A 663 39.33 30.44 2.74
C TRP A 663 38.69 31.57 1.94
N ASN A 664 39.25 31.84 0.76
CA ASN A 664 38.71 32.79 -0.22
C ASN A 664 38.26 32.01 -1.47
N ALA A 665 37.71 32.69 -2.47
CA ALA A 665 37.27 32.03 -3.70
C ALA A 665 38.39 31.31 -4.46
N LEU A 666 39.63 31.84 -4.43
CA LEU A 666 40.79 31.20 -5.07
C LEU A 666 41.13 29.86 -4.41
N HIS A 667 41.10 29.79 -3.07
CA HIS A 667 41.29 28.54 -2.34
C HIS A 667 40.27 27.46 -2.77
N LEU A 668 39.01 27.85 -2.95
CA LEU A 668 37.93 26.94 -3.36
C LEU A 668 38.06 26.48 -4.81
N LEU A 669 38.43 27.38 -5.73
CA LEU A 669 38.72 27.04 -7.13
C LEU A 669 39.86 26.04 -7.23
N CYS A 670 40.97 26.28 -6.53
CA CYS A 670 42.12 25.37 -6.50
C CYS A 670 41.79 24.01 -5.86
N CYS A 671 40.79 23.95 -4.97
CA CYS A 671 40.34 22.72 -4.34
C CYS A 671 39.48 21.85 -5.26
N ASN A 672 38.65 22.44 -6.13
CA ASN A 672 37.55 21.71 -6.77
C ASN A 672 37.54 21.68 -8.30
N ASN A 673 38.18 22.64 -8.98
CA ASN A 673 38.12 22.66 -10.43
C ASN A 673 39.21 21.76 -11.02
N SER A 674 38.75 20.65 -11.60
CA SER A 674 39.58 19.64 -12.26
C SER A 674 39.57 19.78 -13.79
N THR A 675 39.16 20.95 -14.29
CA THR A 675 38.84 21.16 -15.71
C THR A 675 39.89 22.08 -16.37
N PRO A 676 40.08 22.01 -17.70
CA PRO A 676 40.95 22.93 -18.44
C PRO A 676 40.67 24.42 -18.17
N GLN A 677 39.41 24.74 -17.80
CA GLN A 677 38.94 26.07 -17.46
C GLN A 677 39.47 26.59 -16.11
N LEU A 678 40.04 25.73 -15.25
CA LEU A 678 40.70 26.16 -14.02
C LEU A 678 41.79 27.20 -14.31
N LEU A 679 42.62 26.94 -15.33
CA LEU A 679 43.76 27.78 -15.67
C LEU A 679 43.28 29.18 -16.09
N ASP A 680 42.26 29.22 -16.95
CA ASP A 680 41.68 30.47 -17.45
C ASP A 680 40.87 31.19 -16.38
N ALA A 681 40.21 30.47 -15.46
CA ALA A 681 39.51 31.06 -14.31
C ALA A 681 40.48 31.65 -13.28
N ILE A 682 41.60 30.97 -12.97
CA ILE A 682 42.68 31.49 -12.14
C ILE A 682 43.28 32.73 -12.79
N LYS A 683 43.61 32.65 -14.09
CA LYS A 683 44.12 33.80 -14.86
C LYS A 683 43.13 34.94 -14.83
N VAL A 684 41.84 34.72 -15.07
CA VAL A 684 40.83 35.78 -15.12
C VAL A 684 40.58 36.44 -13.77
N LEU A 685 40.50 35.66 -12.68
CA LEU A 685 40.47 36.24 -11.33
C LEU A 685 41.64 37.19 -11.16
N ILE A 686 42.83 36.79 -11.61
CA ILE A 686 44.07 37.52 -11.40
C ILE A 686 44.28 38.66 -12.43
N GLU A 687 43.78 38.53 -13.67
CA GLU A 687 43.95 39.44 -14.82
C GLU A 687 42.91 40.56 -14.88
N LEU A 688 41.65 40.33 -14.49
CA LEU A 688 40.66 41.42 -14.46
C LEU A 688 40.76 42.29 -13.22
N GLY A 689 41.50 41.83 -12.21
CA GLY A 689 42.14 42.69 -11.22
C GLY A 689 43.39 43.41 -11.76
N ILE A 690 43.49 43.66 -13.07
CA ILE A 690 44.55 44.46 -13.71
C ILE A 690 43.87 45.50 -14.60
N ASP A 691 44.06 46.79 -14.30
CA ASP A 691 43.73 47.86 -15.23
C ASP A 691 44.62 47.75 -16.48
N LYS A 692 43.99 47.58 -17.66
CA LYS A 692 44.67 47.42 -18.96
C LYS A 692 45.48 48.65 -19.39
N SER A 693 45.42 49.76 -18.66
CA SER A 693 46.18 50.98 -18.97
C SER A 693 47.67 50.95 -18.54
N ALA A 694 48.10 50.01 -17.69
CA ALA A 694 49.46 49.99 -17.14
C ALA A 694 50.26 48.72 -17.46
N LYS A 695 51.05 48.76 -18.53
CA LYS A 695 52.02 47.71 -18.91
C LYS A 695 53.29 47.70 -18.02
N THR A 696 53.18 47.71 -16.69
CA THR A 696 54.36 47.60 -15.81
C THR A 696 54.04 46.92 -14.48
N ASN A 697 54.67 45.76 -14.24
CA ASN A 697 54.63 44.93 -13.03
C ASN A 697 53.23 44.47 -12.56
N ALA A 698 52.81 43.30 -13.04
CA ALA A 698 51.65 42.55 -12.54
C ALA A 698 51.61 42.43 -11.00
N ILE A 699 52.76 42.31 -10.33
CA ILE A 699 52.87 42.19 -8.87
C ILE A 699 52.46 43.49 -8.14
N LYS A 700 52.70 44.68 -8.71
CA LYS A 700 52.36 45.96 -8.07
C LYS A 700 50.87 46.29 -8.23
N VAL A 701 50.28 45.87 -9.35
CA VAL A 701 48.86 46.06 -9.68
C VAL A 701 47.96 45.04 -8.97
N LEU A 702 48.44 43.81 -8.74
CA LEU A 702 47.77 42.81 -7.90
C LEU A 702 47.54 43.30 -6.45
N ILE A 703 48.48 44.12 -5.94
CA ILE A 703 48.40 44.74 -4.61
C ILE A 703 47.42 45.93 -4.59
N GLU A 704 47.26 46.65 -5.71
CA GLU A 704 46.36 47.82 -5.82
C GLU A 704 44.88 47.44 -6.05
N LEU A 705 44.59 46.28 -6.66
CA LEU A 705 43.21 45.82 -6.99
C LEU A 705 42.69 44.72 -6.05
N GLY A 706 43.49 44.33 -5.06
CA GLY A 706 43.00 43.68 -3.84
C GLY A 706 42.61 42.21 -3.98
N ILE A 707 43.30 41.39 -4.77
CA ILE A 707 43.29 39.92 -4.59
C ILE A 707 44.55 39.49 -3.86
N ASP A 708 44.39 38.96 -2.65
CA ASP A 708 45.50 38.41 -1.88
C ASP A 708 45.81 36.98 -2.36
N LEU A 709 46.65 36.88 -3.40
CA LEU A 709 47.19 35.61 -3.91
C LEU A 709 47.86 34.79 -2.81
N ASN A 710 48.43 35.46 -1.81
CA ASN A 710 49.14 34.88 -0.69
C ASN A 710 48.27 34.73 0.57
N ALA A 711 46.95 34.92 0.43
CA ALA A 711 46.02 34.75 1.52
C ALA A 711 46.22 33.37 2.12
N LYS A 712 46.33 33.34 3.46
CA LYS A 712 46.35 32.11 4.22
C LYS A 712 44.98 31.86 4.84
N ASN A 713 44.56 30.60 4.84
CA ASN A 713 43.48 30.13 5.68
C ASN A 713 43.91 30.05 7.16
N ASN A 714 43.01 29.64 8.05
CA ASN A 714 43.29 29.54 9.48
C ASN A 714 44.40 28.53 9.82
N ASP A 715 44.64 27.54 8.95
CA ASP A 715 45.71 26.54 9.07
C ASP A 715 47.06 27.00 8.46
N GLY A 716 47.14 28.21 7.92
CA GLY A 716 48.33 28.75 7.26
C GLY A 716 48.50 28.33 5.79
N TRP A 717 47.49 27.73 5.16
CA TRP A 717 47.54 27.26 3.77
C TRP A 717 47.24 28.39 2.81
N ASN A 718 48.05 28.53 1.77
CA ASN A 718 47.76 29.36 0.60
C ASN A 718 47.24 28.53 -0.58
N ALA A 719 46.90 29.19 -1.70
CA ALA A 719 46.37 28.54 -2.90
C ALA A 719 47.22 27.36 -3.42
N LEU A 720 48.55 27.44 -3.32
CA LEU A 720 49.45 26.36 -3.75
C LEU A 720 49.28 25.09 -2.89
N HIS A 721 49.07 25.22 -1.58
CA HIS A 721 48.81 24.08 -0.71
C HIS A 721 47.53 23.34 -1.09
N PHE A 722 46.44 24.08 -1.37
CA PHE A 722 45.17 23.51 -1.82
C PHE A 722 45.31 22.81 -3.17
N LEU A 723 45.96 23.47 -4.14
CA LEU A 723 46.22 22.92 -5.46
C LEU A 723 47.02 21.60 -5.35
N CYS A 724 48.13 21.63 -4.61
CA CYS A 724 48.99 20.47 -4.42
C CYS A 724 48.31 19.32 -3.67
N ARG A 725 47.36 19.58 -2.77
CA ARG A 725 46.63 18.51 -2.07
C ARG A 725 45.51 17.91 -2.90
N TYR A 726 44.67 18.74 -3.51
CA TYR A 726 43.36 18.31 -3.99
C TYR A 726 43.26 18.18 -5.51
N ASN A 727 44.08 18.90 -6.28
CA ASN A 727 43.99 18.86 -7.74
C ASN A 727 44.76 17.65 -8.30
N SER A 728 44.02 16.66 -8.79
CA SER A 728 44.56 15.41 -9.34
C SER A 728 44.52 15.35 -10.88
N THR A 729 44.47 16.51 -11.55
CA THR A 729 44.32 16.57 -13.01
C THR A 729 45.64 16.38 -13.77
N PRO A 730 45.58 16.06 -15.08
CA PRO A 730 46.72 16.18 -15.99
C PRO A 730 47.21 17.62 -16.21
N GLN A 731 46.53 18.65 -15.70
CA GLN A 731 46.92 20.06 -15.83
C GLN A 731 47.53 20.61 -14.53
N LEU A 732 47.79 19.76 -13.54
CA LEU A 732 48.35 20.16 -12.25
C LEU A 732 49.64 20.96 -12.38
N ILE A 733 50.57 20.48 -13.22
CA ILE A 733 51.87 21.15 -13.43
C ILE A 733 51.67 22.55 -14.03
N ASP A 734 50.80 22.67 -15.02
CA ASP A 734 50.54 23.97 -15.68
C ASP A 734 49.82 24.95 -14.74
N SER A 735 48.97 24.44 -13.85
CA SER A 735 48.35 25.25 -12.78
C SER A 735 49.37 25.75 -11.76
N ILE A 736 50.33 24.91 -11.38
CA ILE A 736 51.45 25.29 -10.50
C ILE A 736 52.34 26.34 -11.20
N LYS A 737 52.66 26.14 -12.49
CA LYS A 737 53.43 27.12 -13.28
C LYS A 737 52.76 28.49 -13.25
N VAL A 738 51.46 28.55 -13.52
CA VAL A 738 50.72 29.81 -13.54
C VAL A 738 50.73 30.49 -12.16
N LEU A 739 50.47 29.77 -11.06
CA LEU A 739 50.58 30.38 -9.73
C LEU A 739 51.98 30.93 -9.44
N ASN A 740 53.04 30.21 -9.87
CA ASN A 740 54.43 30.65 -9.72
C ASN A 740 54.78 31.87 -10.59
N GLU A 741 54.35 31.90 -11.86
CA GLU A 741 54.53 33.07 -12.74
C GLU A 741 53.83 34.32 -12.20
N LEU A 742 52.70 34.13 -11.52
CA LEU A 742 51.91 35.20 -10.89
C LEU A 742 52.46 35.62 -9.52
N GLY A 743 53.51 34.97 -9.00
CA GLY A 743 54.20 35.38 -7.79
C GLY A 743 53.63 34.83 -6.47
N ILE A 744 52.99 33.65 -6.49
CA ILE A 744 52.61 32.95 -5.25
C ILE A 744 53.85 32.74 -4.36
N ASP A 745 53.70 33.00 -3.06
CA ASP A 745 54.71 32.66 -2.06
C ASP A 745 54.73 31.14 -1.87
N LYS A 746 55.57 30.49 -2.66
CA LYS A 746 55.78 29.05 -2.66
C LYS A 746 56.53 28.53 -1.43
N TYR A 747 57.07 29.41 -0.58
CA TYR A 747 57.84 29.04 0.61
C TYR A 747 56.99 29.02 1.88
N VAL A 748 55.70 29.37 1.79
CA VAL A 748 54.76 29.28 2.91
C VAL A 748 54.74 27.88 3.52
N LYS A 749 54.74 27.83 4.85
CA LYS A 749 54.46 26.63 5.63
C LYS A 749 53.12 26.79 6.34
N THR A 750 52.38 25.69 6.45
CA THR A 750 51.17 25.59 7.28
C THR A 750 51.54 25.73 8.77
N ASN A 751 50.55 25.90 9.65
CA ASN A 751 50.76 25.97 11.11
C ASN A 751 51.49 24.73 11.66
N ASN A 752 51.41 23.59 10.96
CA ASN A 752 52.07 22.35 11.32
C ASN A 752 53.45 22.17 10.66
N GLY A 753 53.94 23.18 9.95
CA GLY A 753 55.25 23.20 9.29
C GLY A 753 55.29 22.52 7.92
N TRP A 754 54.14 22.11 7.36
CA TRP A 754 54.07 21.47 6.04
C TRP A 754 54.22 22.52 4.94
N ASN A 755 55.00 22.24 3.90
CA ASN A 755 54.97 23.03 2.65
C ASN A 755 54.09 22.33 1.60
N ALA A 756 53.88 22.97 0.46
CA ALA A 756 53.07 22.42 -0.64
C ALA A 756 53.56 21.05 -1.14
N LEU A 757 54.87 20.79 -1.11
CA LEU A 757 55.46 19.52 -1.53
C LEU A 757 55.06 18.37 -0.59
N HIS A 758 54.97 18.60 0.73
CA HIS A 758 54.47 17.58 1.67
C HIS A 758 53.05 17.15 1.33
N LEU A 759 52.18 18.11 1.01
CA LEU A 759 50.79 17.83 0.66
C LEU A 759 50.68 17.10 -0.68
N LEU A 760 51.48 17.50 -1.67
CA LEU A 760 51.56 16.82 -2.96
C LEU A 760 51.99 15.36 -2.78
N CYS A 761 53.12 15.14 -2.10
CA CYS A 761 53.68 13.81 -1.88
C CYS A 761 52.75 12.91 -1.06
N GLY A 762 52.12 13.42 0.00
CA GLY A 762 51.35 12.60 0.93
C GLY A 762 49.92 12.29 0.50
N TYR A 763 49.29 13.14 -0.31
CA TYR A 763 47.82 13.08 -0.47
C TYR A 763 47.30 13.22 -1.91
N ASN A 764 48.09 13.70 -2.85
CA ASN A 764 47.64 13.89 -4.23
C ASN A 764 47.63 12.56 -5.00
N SER A 765 46.74 12.44 -6.00
CA SER A 765 46.59 11.27 -6.86
C SER A 765 46.66 11.59 -8.36
N SER A 766 47.28 12.70 -8.75
CA SER A 766 47.42 13.09 -10.16
C SER A 766 48.19 12.03 -10.97
N PRO A 767 47.80 11.77 -12.23
CA PRO A 767 48.61 10.95 -13.15
C PRO A 767 50.02 11.50 -13.37
N GLN A 768 50.23 12.81 -13.17
CA GLN A 768 51.52 13.49 -13.33
C GLN A 768 52.24 13.71 -11.99
N LEU A 769 51.84 13.01 -10.93
CA LEU A 769 52.33 13.24 -9.56
C LEU A 769 53.86 13.27 -9.46
N THR A 770 54.55 12.29 -10.06
CA THR A 770 56.02 12.22 -10.01
C THR A 770 56.68 13.42 -10.71
N ASP A 771 56.12 13.87 -11.83
CA ASP A 771 56.63 15.03 -12.58
C ASP A 771 56.30 16.35 -11.86
N ALA A 772 55.15 16.44 -11.19
CA ALA A 772 54.78 17.59 -10.38
C ALA A 772 55.68 17.73 -9.13
N ILE A 773 56.06 16.60 -8.51
CA ILE A 773 57.03 16.56 -7.40
C ILE A 773 58.39 17.10 -7.87
N ASP A 774 58.92 16.57 -8.97
CA ASP A 774 60.17 17.04 -9.57
C ASP A 774 60.11 18.54 -9.90
N PHE A 775 58.99 18.98 -10.47
CA PHE A 775 58.78 20.38 -10.80
C PHE A 775 58.80 21.31 -9.58
N LEU A 776 58.11 20.97 -8.48
CA LEU A 776 58.12 21.77 -7.25
C LEU A 776 59.53 21.84 -6.61
N ILE A 777 60.29 20.75 -6.65
CA ILE A 777 61.67 20.71 -6.16
C ILE A 777 62.57 21.61 -7.02
N LYS A 778 62.42 21.55 -8.36
CA LYS A 778 63.13 22.45 -9.29
C LYS A 778 62.75 23.92 -9.12
N LEU A 779 61.51 24.20 -8.68
CA LEU A 779 61.09 25.55 -8.31
C LEU A 779 61.70 26.05 -6.99
N GLY A 780 62.46 25.22 -6.27
CA GLY A 780 63.18 25.58 -5.05
C GLY A 780 62.39 25.33 -3.76
N ILE A 781 61.28 24.60 -3.79
CA ILE A 781 60.56 24.23 -2.56
C ILE A 781 61.42 23.25 -1.78
N ASP A 782 61.63 23.56 -0.51
CA ASP A 782 62.47 22.78 0.40
C ASP A 782 61.96 21.33 0.53
N LYS A 783 62.70 20.40 -0.07
CA LYS A 783 62.40 18.96 -0.06
C LYS A 783 62.76 18.28 1.26
N ASP A 784 63.62 18.92 2.05
CA ASP A 784 64.18 18.41 3.29
C ASP A 784 63.51 19.03 4.53
N ALA A 785 62.56 19.95 4.32
CA ALA A 785 61.76 20.54 5.39
C ALA A 785 61.11 19.42 6.22
N LYS A 786 61.24 19.51 7.54
CA LYS A 786 60.62 18.56 8.49
C LYS A 786 59.38 19.16 9.10
N THR A 787 58.35 18.33 9.23
CA THR A 787 57.08 18.71 9.83
C THR A 787 57.15 18.70 11.37
N SER A 788 56.25 19.44 12.04
CA SER A 788 56.16 19.43 13.51
C SER A 788 55.27 18.29 14.06
N PHE A 789 54.61 17.55 13.18
CA PHE A 789 53.74 16.39 13.44
C PHE A 789 54.26 15.17 12.65
N PHE A 790 53.67 13.97 12.78
CA PHE A 790 54.13 12.75 12.06
C PHE A 790 55.64 12.45 12.22
N LEU A 791 56.17 12.45 13.45
CA LEU A 791 57.58 12.10 13.73
C LEU A 791 58.64 12.96 13.00
N GLY A 792 58.26 14.11 12.42
CA GLY A 792 59.19 14.95 11.65
C GLY A 792 59.44 14.45 10.23
N TRP A 793 58.48 13.73 9.64
CA TRP A 793 58.56 13.24 8.26
C TRP A 793 58.82 14.37 7.26
N SER A 794 59.69 14.05 6.30
CA SER A 794 59.96 14.85 5.11
C SER A 794 58.92 14.57 4.01
N ALA A 795 58.93 15.38 2.95
CA ALA A 795 58.10 15.12 1.77
C ALA A 795 58.42 13.75 1.13
N TYR A 796 59.68 13.28 1.20
CA TYR A 796 60.06 11.96 0.72
C TYR A 796 59.41 10.84 1.52
N ASP A 797 59.42 10.93 2.86
CA ASP A 797 58.81 9.91 3.72
C ASP A 797 57.32 9.75 3.42
N LEU A 798 56.63 10.88 3.25
CA LEU A 798 55.22 10.91 2.83
C LEU A 798 55.02 10.29 1.44
N SER A 799 55.89 10.58 0.48
CA SER A 799 55.81 10.05 -0.88
C SER A 799 55.90 8.52 -0.92
N ARG A 800 56.71 7.90 -0.04
CA ARG A 800 56.81 6.42 0.06
C ARG A 800 55.54 5.77 0.58
N SER A 801 54.75 6.49 1.36
CA SER A 801 53.48 6.01 1.89
C SER A 801 52.29 6.23 0.93
N ASN A 802 52.47 7.04 -0.11
CA ASN A 802 51.41 7.34 -1.07
C ASN A 802 51.33 6.28 -2.17
N LYS A 803 50.25 5.49 -2.12
CA LYS A 803 49.98 4.38 -3.06
C LYS A 803 49.78 4.80 -4.52
N ASN A 804 49.58 6.09 -4.78
CA ASN A 804 49.37 6.61 -6.13
C ASN A 804 50.70 6.85 -6.88
N ILE A 805 51.84 6.82 -6.19
CA ILE A 805 53.15 6.92 -6.82
C ILE A 805 53.57 5.53 -7.28
N THR A 806 53.54 5.30 -8.60
CA THR A 806 53.86 4.00 -9.19
C THR A 806 55.33 3.87 -9.61
N ASN A 807 56.04 4.99 -9.79
CA ASN A 807 57.43 5.02 -10.25
C ASN A 807 58.41 5.43 -9.12
N HIS A 808 58.64 4.51 -8.18
CA HIS A 808 59.51 4.77 -7.04
C HIS A 808 61.00 4.94 -7.40
N SER A 809 61.47 4.38 -8.52
CA SER A 809 62.86 4.57 -8.96
C SER A 809 63.13 6.01 -9.39
N LYS A 810 62.25 6.58 -10.21
CA LYS A 810 62.31 8.01 -10.58
C LYS A 810 62.15 8.91 -9.36
N LEU A 811 61.28 8.54 -8.42
CA LEU A 811 61.10 9.29 -7.17
C LEU A 811 62.38 9.33 -6.31
N ASN A 812 63.08 8.21 -6.17
CA ASN A 812 64.36 8.15 -5.45
C ASN A 812 65.43 9.03 -6.12
N GLU A 813 65.48 9.04 -7.46
CA GLU A 813 66.36 9.91 -8.23
C GLU A 813 66.06 11.40 -7.99
N ILE A 814 64.78 11.78 -8.04
CA ILE A 814 64.33 13.17 -7.80
C ILE A 814 64.76 13.65 -6.40
N PHE A 815 64.56 12.83 -5.36
CA PHE A 815 64.98 13.18 -4.00
C PHE A 815 66.49 12.99 -3.78
N LYS A 816 67.23 12.37 -4.72
CA LYS A 816 68.65 12.00 -4.62
C LYS A 816 68.95 11.14 -3.39
N ILE A 817 68.03 10.23 -3.06
CA ILE A 817 68.20 9.24 -2.00
C ILE A 817 68.62 7.96 -2.69
N LEU A 818 69.90 7.61 -2.53
CA LEU A 818 70.50 6.38 -3.06
C LEU A 818 70.01 5.15 -2.28
#